data_AF-A0AB39JKD5-F1
#
_entry.id   AF-A0AB39JKD5-F1
#
_cell.length_a   1.000
_cell.length_b   1.000
_cell.length_c   1.000
_cell.angle_alpha   90.00
_cell.angle_beta   90.00
_cell.angle_gamma   90.00
#
_symmetry.space_group_name_H-M   'P 1'
#
loop_
_entity.id
_entity.type
_entity.pdbx_description
1 polymer ?
#
loop_
_entity_poly.entity_id
_entity_poly.type
_entity_poly.pdbx_seq_one_letter_code
_entity_poly.pdbx_strand_id
1 'polypeptide(L)'
;MSTTSDIDAQHVELAMSRLQLMYAKPAHPYYILAPDYRETSSGIATLHYLCHILNLSGREAYICGASVVNPELKTPLLDAQTQQRHSSAGKVPIAVYPEVTIGEPLKCPVTARFLLNFEGFLTQKGMQEGPDDLMFYSGRLIAAKRGEAEGDLLNLPIIDIALFSAGDEPVIRQGAYLYQNRYPLEQIDYSQLPEGIHLLSVANPLSLTELAQRLKTAEVMYTHEWSMTCVMAVLCGCPVIFIPGHGIDQQFLERSLIGSNGFAMLDQSDAVATARAGVIGALERYVTVTTPFWQQLDVFIEKTQAAAQRKYKDQRLAMNQWLQARYPNKQQLARVLERLAANKAPRIEVLVIDKGSDAQAQQQTLKSLEPDQCLYDNLQVVVVDTEQAPLIEAINRTVARSVADWLIVVEAGVTFTPAGLLRLALELSGDCAHWLAVYADEAVRVNGSELGISLRPDFNLDLLLSFPAGLSRHWLFRRDALVGLGGFNSGCGDAYELEYQLRLIEHRGLASVGHVSEPLLVSDAFGLRDCANERAVIEAHLRARGYTHAQVNTRFPGRYEIDYGHAQQPSVSVLVVLEGRLEQFQRCLDSLLANTDYPYYEVLLLDPGNADGPTQQWLSGVEQLGSEQLRVLRLAGGQSRAALCNEAAREALGEYVFWLDAAAAIVGKDWLAQLLNHAQRPEVGAVGGKLLSADGKVHSAGSVLGLCGPVGRAFEGLSHQEAGYQQRLQVDQNYTALSGECLILRRELFLQAGGFDEEPLLAPWVDADLCLKLHQAGYLNVWTPRVQILMGAQAITKASVEQEDAMYARWLGVIARDPAYNLNLSLQQQGGFQMVDKVLSWHPDKAWRAQPVVLAHHADLQGTGQYRVIQPFAALKGAGLIEGGVSPSVLQVADLERYDPDTIVLQRNIDEERLQAMRRLQVFSRAFKVFELSDYLMDLPRGSALQRQMPEDIVGNLQRGLSYVDRLVVSTPALAEHFAHHHSDIRIVENRLPVAWWQGLQAQRRMGSKPRVGWAGGWEQVAELELIAEVIKALSGEVEWVVLGACPATLRPYIHDYRVDVPLHRYPQALAHLNLDIALAPMAQSLFNDCKSNVRLLEYGACGFPVIASDVPCYQGRSDLPVTLVRNSLSDWLEAIRMHLADMDGAHRLGDALKASIHQHWMLDGDSLQYWHKAWLAS
;
A
#
# COMPACT_ATOMS: atom_id res chain seq x y z
N MET A 1 -55.39 -34.54 19.29
CA MET A 1 -54.50 -35.67 18.93
C MET A 1 -54.90 -36.06 17.52
N SER A 2 -54.13 -35.85 16.45
CA SER A 2 -52.75 -36.24 16.12
C SER A 2 -52.59 -35.69 14.67
N THR A 3 -51.47 -35.21 14.15
CA THR A 3 -50.09 -35.01 14.59
C THR A 3 -49.47 -34.12 13.51
N THR A 4 -48.58 -33.23 13.94
CA THR A 4 -47.58 -32.52 13.14
C THR A 4 -47.08 -33.36 11.97
N SER A 5 -47.29 -32.89 10.74
CA SER A 5 -46.64 -33.44 9.56
C SER A 5 -45.20 -32.98 9.54
N ASP A 6 -44.28 -33.95 9.53
CA ASP A 6 -42.84 -33.79 9.44
C ASP A 6 -42.44 -32.76 8.37
N ILE A 7 -41.96 -31.60 8.81
CA ILE A 7 -41.18 -30.72 7.93
C ILE A 7 -39.78 -31.33 7.91
N ASP A 8 -39.45 -31.93 6.77
CA ASP A 8 -38.15 -32.52 6.47
C ASP A 8 -36.99 -31.58 6.88
N ALA A 9 -35.93 -32.14 7.47
CA ALA A 9 -34.81 -31.37 8.02
C ALA A 9 -34.13 -30.49 6.96
N GLN A 10 -34.06 -30.96 5.71
CA GLN A 10 -33.58 -30.17 4.58
C GLN A 10 -34.48 -28.96 4.27
N HIS A 11 -35.79 -29.09 4.43
CA HIS A 11 -36.75 -28.00 4.21
C HIS A 11 -36.69 -26.95 5.31
N VAL A 12 -36.46 -27.36 6.57
CA VAL A 12 -36.23 -26.42 7.69
C VAL A 12 -34.91 -25.68 7.50
N GLU A 13 -33.84 -26.37 7.11
CA GLU A 13 -32.51 -25.76 6.90
C GLU A 13 -32.51 -24.78 5.71
N LEU A 14 -33.22 -25.13 4.63
CA LEU A 14 -33.42 -24.24 3.48
C LEU A 14 -34.28 -23.02 3.84
N ALA A 15 -35.35 -23.22 4.62
CA ALA A 15 -36.19 -22.12 5.10
C ALA A 15 -35.45 -21.19 6.07
N MET A 16 -34.64 -21.76 6.98
CA MET A 16 -33.77 -21.02 7.89
C MET A 16 -32.71 -20.21 7.14
N SER A 17 -32.06 -20.80 6.15
CA SER A 17 -31.09 -20.09 5.28
C SER A 17 -31.75 -18.93 4.53
N ARG A 18 -32.99 -19.11 4.05
CA ARG A 18 -33.78 -18.05 3.39
C ARG A 18 -34.22 -16.95 4.35
N LEU A 19 -34.60 -17.28 5.58
CA LEU A 19 -34.95 -16.31 6.61
C LEU A 19 -33.71 -15.52 7.09
N GLN A 20 -32.55 -16.17 7.19
CA GLN A 20 -31.28 -15.51 7.51
C GLN A 20 -30.86 -14.52 6.42
N LEU A 21 -31.13 -14.82 5.14
CA LEU A 21 -30.88 -13.90 4.03
C LEU A 21 -31.69 -12.59 4.14
N MET A 22 -32.86 -12.59 4.78
CA MET A 22 -33.65 -11.36 5.00
C MET A 22 -32.97 -10.35 5.93
N TYR A 23 -32.08 -10.83 6.81
CA TYR A 23 -31.37 -10.00 7.80
C TYR A 23 -29.85 -9.99 7.58
N ALA A 24 -29.37 -10.66 6.53
CA ALA A 24 -27.95 -10.70 6.20
C ALA A 24 -27.48 -9.29 5.79
N LYS A 25 -26.43 -8.80 6.45
CA LYS A 25 -25.76 -7.58 6.01
C LYS A 25 -25.22 -7.81 4.59
N PRO A 26 -25.31 -6.82 3.67
CA PRO A 26 -24.77 -6.97 2.33
C PRO A 26 -23.31 -7.42 2.39
N ALA A 27 -22.85 -8.25 1.46
CA ALA A 27 -21.45 -8.68 1.40
C ALA A 27 -20.55 -7.54 0.89
N HIS A 28 -19.31 -7.83 0.50
CA HIS A 28 -18.47 -6.85 -0.21
C HIS A 28 -18.84 -6.81 -1.70
N PRO A 29 -18.90 -5.63 -2.35
CA PRO A 29 -19.45 -5.49 -3.71
C PRO A 29 -18.44 -5.91 -4.79
N TYR A 30 -18.93 -6.38 -5.94
CA TYR A 30 -18.14 -6.68 -7.14
C TYR A 30 -18.21 -5.54 -8.16
N TYR A 31 -17.05 -5.09 -8.62
CA TYR A 31 -16.90 -4.13 -9.73
C TYR A 31 -16.29 -4.85 -10.93
N ILE A 32 -17.10 -5.12 -11.95
CA ILE A 32 -16.71 -5.93 -13.10
C ILE A 32 -16.40 -5.01 -14.27
N LEU A 33 -15.13 -4.98 -14.72
CA LEU A 33 -14.73 -4.17 -15.86
C LEU A 33 -15.15 -4.87 -17.15
N ALA A 34 -16.09 -4.28 -17.89
CA ALA A 34 -16.58 -4.82 -19.16
C ALA A 34 -16.93 -3.69 -20.15
N PRO A 35 -16.68 -3.86 -21.46
CA PRO A 35 -17.21 -2.98 -22.49
C PRO A 35 -18.73 -3.05 -22.61
N ASP A 36 -19.30 -2.18 -23.46
CA ASP A 36 -20.71 -2.23 -23.89
C ASP A 36 -21.15 -3.64 -24.27
N TYR A 37 -22.33 -4.04 -23.78
CA TYR A 37 -22.88 -5.36 -24.05
C TYR A 37 -22.98 -5.63 -25.56
N ARG A 38 -22.40 -6.74 -25.99
CA ARG A 38 -22.48 -7.23 -27.38
C ARG A 38 -22.71 -8.72 -27.36
N GLU A 39 -23.86 -9.12 -27.87
CA GLU A 39 -24.28 -10.52 -27.94
C GLU A 39 -23.37 -11.38 -28.85
N THR A 40 -22.70 -10.77 -29.82
CA THR A 40 -21.75 -11.43 -30.72
C THR A 40 -20.38 -11.71 -30.11
N SER A 41 -20.09 -11.20 -28.90
CA SER A 41 -18.82 -11.40 -28.20
C SER A 41 -19.02 -12.25 -26.95
N SER A 42 -18.55 -13.50 -27.00
CA SER A 42 -18.66 -14.43 -25.88
C SER A 42 -17.95 -13.92 -24.62
N GLY A 43 -16.81 -13.22 -24.76
CA GLY A 43 -16.09 -12.66 -23.63
C GLY A 43 -16.87 -11.52 -22.94
N ILE A 44 -17.43 -10.59 -23.73
CA ILE A 44 -18.24 -9.49 -23.20
C ILE A 44 -19.52 -10.04 -22.57
N ALA A 45 -20.22 -10.94 -23.26
CA ALA A 45 -21.42 -11.59 -22.73
C ALA A 45 -21.11 -12.28 -21.40
N THR A 46 -20.00 -13.02 -21.29
CA THR A 46 -19.61 -13.71 -20.06
C THR A 46 -19.48 -12.77 -18.86
N LEU A 47 -18.87 -11.60 -19.01
CA LEU A 47 -18.72 -10.63 -17.92
C LEU A 47 -20.07 -10.06 -17.45
N HIS A 48 -20.96 -9.76 -18.41
CA HIS A 48 -22.32 -9.29 -18.11
C HIS A 48 -23.19 -10.38 -17.47
N TYR A 49 -23.11 -11.62 -17.94
CA TYR A 49 -23.80 -12.77 -17.32
C TYR A 49 -23.24 -13.10 -15.93
N LEU A 50 -21.94 -12.93 -15.69
CA LEU A 50 -21.36 -13.06 -14.35
C LEU A 50 -21.95 -12.01 -13.39
N CYS A 51 -22.03 -10.75 -13.83
CA CYS A 51 -22.69 -9.69 -13.06
C CYS A 51 -24.16 -10.04 -12.76
N HIS A 52 -24.89 -10.50 -13.78
CA HIS A 52 -26.27 -10.93 -13.64
C HIS A 52 -26.45 -12.04 -12.60
N ILE A 53 -25.65 -13.10 -12.69
CA ILE A 53 -25.76 -14.28 -11.81
C ILE A 53 -25.33 -13.95 -10.38
N LEU A 54 -24.31 -13.11 -10.18
CA LEU A 54 -23.92 -12.62 -8.85
C LEU A 54 -25.07 -11.84 -8.20
N ASN A 55 -25.74 -10.95 -8.95
CA ASN A 55 -26.91 -10.22 -8.48
C ASN A 55 -28.10 -11.16 -8.19
N LEU A 56 -28.34 -12.19 -9.00
CA LEU A 56 -29.36 -13.21 -8.72
C LEU A 56 -29.04 -14.05 -7.47
N SER A 57 -27.75 -14.24 -7.18
CA SER A 57 -27.26 -14.96 -5.99
C SER A 57 -27.24 -14.08 -4.73
N GLY A 58 -27.83 -12.88 -4.77
CA GLY A 58 -27.93 -11.97 -3.63
C GLY A 58 -26.64 -11.19 -3.31
N ARG A 59 -25.69 -11.10 -4.26
CA ARG A 59 -24.51 -10.24 -4.15
C ARG A 59 -24.77 -8.89 -4.82
N GLU A 60 -24.04 -7.85 -4.39
CA GLU A 60 -24.04 -6.55 -5.09
C GLU A 60 -22.94 -6.58 -6.17
N ALA A 61 -23.31 -6.60 -7.45
CA ALA A 61 -22.38 -6.59 -8.58
C ALA A 61 -22.75 -5.53 -9.62
N TYR A 62 -21.74 -4.81 -10.12
CA TYR A 62 -21.92 -3.69 -11.05
C TYR A 62 -20.95 -3.76 -12.23
N ILE A 63 -21.42 -3.33 -13.40
CA ILE A 63 -20.59 -3.17 -14.60
C ILE A 63 -19.89 -1.81 -14.57
N CYS A 64 -18.60 -1.82 -14.87
CA CYS A 64 -17.73 -0.66 -15.01
C CYS A 64 -17.19 -0.60 -16.45
N GLY A 65 -17.19 0.58 -17.09
CA GLY A 65 -16.63 0.77 -18.43
C GLY A 65 -17.60 0.55 -19.60
N ALA A 66 -18.88 0.31 -19.33
CA ALA A 66 -19.95 0.22 -20.32
C ALA A 66 -20.96 1.38 -20.16
N SER A 67 -21.54 1.80 -21.27
CA SER A 67 -22.73 2.67 -21.35
C SER A 67 -23.99 1.90 -21.76
N VAL A 68 -23.82 0.72 -22.39
CA VAL A 68 -24.91 -0.12 -22.87
C VAL A 68 -24.89 -1.48 -22.16
N VAL A 69 -26.05 -1.87 -21.62
CA VAL A 69 -26.29 -3.16 -20.94
C VAL A 69 -27.48 -3.89 -21.57
N ASN A 70 -27.58 -5.20 -21.37
CA ASN A 70 -28.76 -5.96 -21.82
C ASN A 70 -29.93 -5.69 -20.84
N PRO A 71 -31.07 -5.14 -21.30
CA PRO A 71 -32.21 -4.82 -20.44
C PRO A 71 -32.85 -6.06 -19.79
N GLU A 72 -32.62 -7.26 -20.31
CA GLU A 72 -33.11 -8.51 -19.73
C GLU A 72 -32.22 -9.03 -18.59
N LEU A 73 -30.98 -8.54 -18.48
CA LEU A 73 -30.02 -8.95 -17.46
C LEU A 73 -29.97 -7.93 -16.30
N LYS A 74 -29.91 -8.44 -15.06
CA LYS A 74 -29.62 -7.64 -13.84
C LYS A 74 -28.16 -7.17 -13.81
N THR A 75 -27.84 -6.18 -14.64
CA THR A 75 -26.47 -5.69 -14.88
C THR A 75 -26.38 -4.18 -14.64
N PRO A 76 -26.59 -3.70 -13.39
CA PRO A 76 -26.54 -2.27 -13.10
C PRO A 76 -25.15 -1.69 -13.39
N LEU A 77 -25.14 -0.46 -13.92
CA LEU A 77 -23.90 0.32 -14.07
C LEU A 77 -23.50 0.90 -12.70
N LEU A 78 -22.20 0.97 -12.44
CA LEU A 78 -21.68 1.56 -11.21
C LEU A 78 -21.72 3.10 -11.29
N ASP A 79 -22.48 3.75 -10.39
CA ASP A 79 -22.53 5.21 -10.26
C ASP A 79 -21.75 5.73 -9.02
N ALA A 80 -21.47 7.04 -9.01
CA ALA A 80 -20.69 7.68 -7.95
C ALA A 80 -21.39 7.64 -6.58
N GLN A 81 -22.73 7.73 -6.55
CA GLN A 81 -23.50 7.68 -5.31
C GLN A 81 -23.39 6.30 -4.64
N THR A 82 -23.43 5.25 -5.44
CA THR A 82 -23.28 3.86 -5.01
C THR A 82 -21.86 3.60 -4.51
N GLN A 83 -20.85 4.10 -5.21
CA GLN A 83 -19.46 4.03 -4.73
C GLN A 83 -19.29 4.74 -3.37
N GLN A 84 -19.87 5.94 -3.22
CA GLN A 84 -19.82 6.68 -1.95
C GLN A 84 -20.54 5.93 -0.82
N ARG A 85 -21.68 5.29 -1.12
CA ARG A 85 -22.41 4.43 -0.17
C ARG A 85 -21.54 3.26 0.30
N HIS A 86 -20.85 2.57 -0.61
CA HIS A 86 -19.95 1.47 -0.27
C HIS A 86 -18.77 1.95 0.60
N SER A 87 -18.15 3.07 0.23
CA SER A 87 -17.05 3.68 1.00
C SER A 87 -17.49 4.08 2.40
N SER A 88 -18.64 4.76 2.53
CA SER A 88 -19.21 5.17 3.82
C SER A 88 -19.59 3.99 4.71
N ALA A 89 -19.89 2.84 4.12
CA ALA A 89 -20.20 1.59 4.81
C ALA A 89 -18.94 0.72 5.09
N GLY A 90 -17.74 1.22 4.78
CA GLY A 90 -16.47 0.50 4.99
C GLY A 90 -16.34 -0.78 4.17
N LYS A 91 -17.00 -0.85 3.00
CA LYS A 91 -16.96 -2.04 2.13
C LYS A 91 -15.66 -2.09 1.33
N VAL A 92 -15.12 -3.30 1.13
CA VAL A 92 -13.92 -3.55 0.34
C VAL A 92 -14.33 -4.05 -1.05
N PRO A 93 -14.38 -3.20 -2.09
CA PRO A 93 -14.80 -3.66 -3.41
C PRO A 93 -13.83 -4.67 -4.01
N ILE A 94 -14.38 -5.64 -4.74
CA ILE A 94 -13.65 -6.67 -5.48
C ILE A 94 -13.69 -6.32 -6.96
N ALA A 95 -12.53 -6.02 -7.56
CA ALA A 95 -12.44 -5.82 -9.00
C ALA A 95 -12.39 -7.17 -9.73
N VAL A 96 -13.12 -7.29 -10.83
CA VAL A 96 -13.02 -8.42 -11.77
C VAL A 96 -12.52 -7.91 -13.11
N TYR A 97 -11.37 -8.41 -13.56
CA TYR A 97 -10.75 -8.01 -14.83
C TYR A 97 -10.64 -9.18 -15.80
N PRO A 98 -11.01 -9.00 -17.09
CA PRO A 98 -10.67 -9.96 -18.13
C PRO A 98 -9.18 -9.87 -18.50
N GLU A 99 -8.67 -10.89 -19.20
CA GLU A 99 -7.26 -11.05 -19.55
C GLU A 99 -6.67 -9.98 -20.48
N VAL A 100 -7.54 -9.17 -21.09
CA VAL A 100 -7.13 -8.06 -21.94
C VAL A 100 -6.80 -6.79 -21.16
N THR A 101 -7.06 -6.79 -19.85
CA THR A 101 -6.86 -5.62 -18.99
C THR A 101 -5.43 -5.60 -18.46
N ILE A 102 -4.70 -4.52 -18.75
CA ILE A 102 -3.34 -4.31 -18.26
C ILE A 102 -3.41 -3.54 -16.94
N GLY A 103 -2.76 -4.07 -15.90
CA GLY A 103 -2.71 -3.46 -14.56
C GLY A 103 -4.07 -3.45 -13.86
N GLU A 104 -4.27 -2.47 -12.97
CA GLU A 104 -5.44 -2.38 -12.08
C GLU A 104 -6.20 -1.04 -12.24
N PRO A 105 -6.95 -0.85 -13.34
CA PRO A 105 -7.56 0.45 -13.65
C PRO A 105 -8.61 0.93 -12.64
N LEU A 106 -9.27 0.01 -11.92
CA LEU A 106 -10.27 0.35 -10.89
C LEU A 106 -9.66 0.53 -9.49
N LYS A 107 -8.36 0.26 -9.31
CA LYS A 107 -7.60 0.41 -8.04
C LYS A 107 -8.34 -0.16 -6.81
N CYS A 108 -8.98 -1.32 -6.95
CA CYS A 108 -9.70 -1.96 -5.86
C CYS A 108 -8.75 -2.76 -4.97
N PRO A 109 -9.01 -2.91 -3.64
CA PRO A 109 -8.11 -3.63 -2.74
C PRO A 109 -8.01 -5.14 -2.96
N VAL A 110 -8.95 -5.72 -3.71
CA VAL A 110 -8.96 -7.14 -4.10
C VAL A 110 -9.19 -7.22 -5.60
N THR A 111 -8.32 -7.96 -6.28
CA THR A 111 -8.36 -8.16 -7.72
C THR A 111 -8.60 -9.64 -8.05
N ALA A 112 -9.60 -9.91 -8.87
CA ALA A 112 -9.85 -11.22 -9.47
C ALA A 112 -9.64 -11.13 -10.99
N ARG A 113 -8.67 -11.87 -11.50
CA ARG A 113 -8.37 -12.00 -12.92
C ARG A 113 -9.18 -13.16 -13.48
N PHE A 114 -10.13 -12.86 -14.35
CA PHE A 114 -10.95 -13.87 -15.01
C PHE A 114 -10.47 -14.05 -16.45
N LEU A 115 -9.68 -15.10 -16.68
CA LEU A 115 -9.10 -15.39 -17.98
C LEU A 115 -10.14 -16.08 -18.86
N LEU A 116 -10.68 -15.32 -19.82
CA LEU A 116 -11.64 -15.79 -20.82
C LEU A 116 -10.94 -16.39 -22.04
N ASN A 117 -9.66 -16.05 -22.26
CA ASN A 117 -8.80 -16.55 -23.32
C ASN A 117 -7.33 -16.64 -22.85
N PHE A 118 -6.42 -17.07 -23.74
CA PHE A 118 -4.99 -17.06 -23.48
C PHE A 118 -4.46 -15.63 -23.32
N GLU A 119 -3.57 -15.44 -22.35
CA GLU A 119 -2.91 -14.17 -22.10
C GLU A 119 -2.17 -13.64 -23.34
N GLY A 120 -2.28 -12.33 -23.59
CA GLY A 120 -1.64 -11.66 -24.72
C GLY A 120 -2.23 -12.00 -26.09
N PHE A 121 -3.29 -12.83 -26.17
CA PHE A 121 -3.86 -13.27 -27.44
C PHE A 121 -4.44 -12.10 -28.27
N LEU A 122 -5.15 -11.17 -27.63
CA LEU A 122 -5.75 -10.01 -28.31
C LEU A 122 -4.88 -8.76 -28.26
N THR A 123 -4.14 -8.55 -27.18
CA THR A 123 -3.43 -7.29 -26.90
C THR A 123 -1.94 -7.35 -27.21
N GLN A 124 -1.37 -8.54 -27.43
CA GLN A 124 0.07 -8.81 -27.52
C GLN A 124 0.89 -8.32 -26.30
N LYS A 125 0.21 -8.00 -25.20
CA LYS A 125 0.81 -7.49 -23.95
C LYS A 125 0.32 -8.35 -22.78
N GLY A 126 1.21 -8.62 -21.83
CA GLY A 126 0.85 -9.32 -20.59
C GLY A 126 -0.04 -8.46 -19.68
N MET A 127 -0.81 -9.11 -18.82
CA MET A 127 -1.79 -8.46 -17.93
C MET A 127 -1.16 -7.63 -16.81
N GLN A 128 0.13 -7.86 -16.50
CA GLN A 128 0.82 -7.28 -15.34
C GLN A 128 0.10 -7.60 -14.02
N GLU A 129 0.01 -8.89 -13.70
CA GLU A 129 -0.66 -9.37 -12.47
C GLU A 129 0.07 -8.95 -11.19
N GLY A 130 -0.72 -8.65 -10.16
CA GLY A 130 -0.22 -8.38 -8.82
C GLY A 130 0.12 -9.66 -8.05
N PRO A 131 0.99 -9.60 -7.02
CA PRO A 131 1.37 -10.77 -6.22
C PRO A 131 0.21 -11.38 -5.41
N ASP A 132 -0.88 -10.62 -5.23
CA ASP A 132 -2.09 -11.01 -4.47
C ASP A 132 -3.30 -11.29 -5.40
N ASP A 133 -3.15 -11.25 -6.72
CA ASP A 133 -4.27 -11.41 -7.66
C ASP A 133 -4.87 -12.83 -7.60
N LEU A 134 -6.20 -12.93 -7.55
CA LEU A 134 -6.90 -14.20 -7.60
C LEU A 134 -7.17 -14.61 -9.05
N MET A 135 -6.68 -15.78 -9.45
CA MET A 135 -6.78 -16.26 -10.84
C MET A 135 -7.97 -17.20 -11.03
N PHE A 136 -8.79 -16.92 -12.04
CA PHE A 136 -9.92 -17.77 -12.45
C PHE A 136 -9.91 -18.00 -13.96
N TYR A 137 -10.27 -19.20 -14.39
CA TYR A 137 -10.13 -19.62 -15.79
C TYR A 137 -11.46 -20.09 -16.38
N SER A 138 -11.79 -19.63 -17.60
CA SER A 138 -13.00 -20.10 -18.32
C SER A 138 -12.89 -21.56 -18.79
N GLY A 139 -11.69 -22.15 -18.79
CA GLY A 139 -11.49 -23.56 -19.15
C GLY A 139 -10.10 -24.12 -18.82
N ARG A 140 -10.01 -25.45 -18.70
CA ARG A 140 -8.79 -26.18 -18.30
C ARG A 140 -7.58 -25.96 -19.20
N LEU A 141 -7.81 -25.77 -20.50
CA LEU A 141 -6.73 -25.54 -21.46
C LEU A 141 -6.01 -24.22 -21.19
N ILE A 142 -6.74 -23.19 -20.76
CA ILE A 142 -6.18 -21.87 -20.43
C ILE A 142 -5.34 -21.97 -19.16
N ALA A 143 -5.85 -22.64 -18.12
CA ALA A 143 -5.15 -22.87 -16.87
C ALA A 143 -3.85 -23.67 -17.06
N ALA A 144 -3.92 -24.78 -17.81
CA ALA A 144 -2.76 -25.64 -18.08
C ALA A 144 -1.63 -24.91 -18.84
N LYS A 145 -1.96 -23.99 -19.76
CA LYS A 145 -0.95 -23.22 -20.52
C LYS A 145 -0.15 -22.25 -19.63
N ARG A 146 -0.71 -21.88 -18.47
CA ARG A 146 -0.02 -21.10 -17.43
C ARG A 146 0.72 -21.95 -16.39
N GLY A 147 0.72 -23.28 -16.54
CA GLY A 147 1.33 -24.20 -15.57
C GLY A 147 0.42 -24.53 -14.37
N GLU A 148 -0.84 -24.10 -14.39
CA GLU A 148 -1.80 -24.25 -13.31
C GLU A 148 -2.89 -25.25 -13.70
N ALA A 149 -2.50 -26.52 -13.92
CA ALA A 149 -3.43 -27.55 -14.41
C ALA A 149 -4.64 -27.81 -13.49
N GLU A 150 -4.53 -27.49 -12.20
CA GLU A 150 -5.61 -27.52 -11.21
C GLU A 150 -6.11 -26.12 -10.78
N GLY A 151 -5.88 -25.10 -11.61
CA GLY A 151 -6.32 -23.73 -11.35
C GLY A 151 -7.85 -23.60 -11.19
N ASP A 152 -8.29 -22.52 -10.53
CA ASP A 152 -9.72 -22.30 -10.23
C ASP A 152 -10.54 -22.06 -11.50
N LEU A 153 -11.39 -23.03 -11.84
CA LEU A 153 -12.26 -22.94 -13.02
C LEU A 153 -13.53 -22.13 -12.70
N LEU A 154 -13.97 -21.33 -13.67
CA LEU A 154 -15.25 -20.63 -13.67
C LEU A 154 -15.86 -20.70 -15.08
N ASN A 155 -16.50 -21.83 -15.39
CA ASN A 155 -17.04 -22.12 -16.72
C ASN A 155 -18.52 -21.70 -16.83
N LEU A 156 -18.75 -20.42 -17.16
CA LEU A 156 -20.07 -19.82 -17.20
C LEU A 156 -20.92 -20.34 -18.38
N PRO A 157 -22.10 -20.96 -18.15
CA PRO A 157 -22.97 -21.42 -19.23
C PRO A 157 -23.76 -20.24 -19.83
N ILE A 158 -23.23 -19.63 -20.89
CA ILE A 158 -23.84 -18.47 -21.57
C ILE A 158 -24.74 -18.83 -22.76
N ILE A 159 -24.90 -20.12 -23.09
CA ILE A 159 -25.79 -20.57 -24.19
C ILE A 159 -27.19 -20.78 -23.63
N ASP A 160 -28.19 -20.09 -24.21
CA ASP A 160 -29.59 -20.42 -23.98
C ASP A 160 -29.93 -21.75 -24.63
N ILE A 161 -29.97 -22.80 -23.82
CA ILE A 161 -30.25 -24.17 -24.26
C ILE A 161 -31.69 -24.33 -24.77
N ALA A 162 -32.64 -23.51 -24.34
CA ALA A 162 -34.01 -23.57 -24.87
C ALA A 162 -34.05 -23.06 -26.31
N LEU A 163 -33.23 -22.06 -26.60
CA LEU A 163 -33.10 -21.50 -27.93
C LEU A 163 -32.24 -22.36 -28.85
N PHE A 164 -31.11 -22.88 -28.37
CA PHE A 164 -30.09 -23.57 -29.19
C PHE A 164 -30.08 -25.10 -29.09
N SER A 165 -31.13 -25.75 -28.57
CA SER A 165 -31.28 -27.21 -28.66
C SER A 165 -32.02 -27.66 -29.92
N ALA A 166 -31.59 -28.79 -30.48
CA ALA A 166 -32.43 -29.57 -31.38
C ALA A 166 -33.70 -30.00 -30.60
N GLY A 167 -34.88 -29.66 -31.12
CA GLY A 167 -36.14 -30.14 -30.55
C GLY A 167 -36.36 -31.62 -30.84
N ASP A 168 -37.38 -32.22 -30.22
CA ASP A 168 -37.71 -33.65 -30.38
C ASP A 168 -38.34 -33.99 -31.75
N GLU A 169 -38.71 -32.97 -32.55
CA GLU A 169 -39.32 -33.17 -33.87
C GLU A 169 -38.27 -33.37 -34.98
N PRO A 170 -38.48 -34.33 -35.89
CA PRO A 170 -37.58 -34.53 -37.02
C PRO A 170 -37.66 -33.37 -38.02
N VAL A 171 -36.59 -32.58 -38.08
CA VAL A 171 -36.45 -31.42 -38.99
C VAL A 171 -35.76 -31.84 -40.29
N ILE A 172 -36.33 -31.46 -41.43
CA ILE A 172 -35.65 -31.58 -42.74
C ILE A 172 -34.54 -30.53 -42.79
N ARG A 173 -33.28 -30.98 -42.84
CA ARG A 173 -32.10 -30.11 -42.87
C ARG A 173 -31.69 -29.81 -44.31
N GLN A 174 -31.43 -28.54 -44.61
CA GLN A 174 -31.03 -28.06 -45.94
C GLN A 174 -30.04 -26.89 -45.84
N GLY A 175 -29.09 -26.84 -46.76
CA GLY A 175 -28.15 -25.73 -46.93
C GLY A 175 -26.84 -25.91 -46.16
N ALA A 176 -25.74 -25.59 -46.85
CA ALA A 176 -24.40 -25.49 -46.28
C ALA A 176 -24.10 -24.04 -45.90
N TYR A 177 -23.49 -23.83 -44.74
CA TYR A 177 -23.15 -22.50 -44.23
C TYR A 177 -21.65 -22.38 -43.96
N LEU A 178 -21.08 -21.18 -44.14
CA LEU A 178 -19.71 -20.84 -43.75
C LEU A 178 -19.78 -19.83 -42.61
N TYR A 179 -19.30 -20.17 -41.42
CA TYR A 179 -19.18 -19.23 -40.29
C TYR A 179 -17.81 -18.58 -40.28
N GLN A 180 -17.78 -17.24 -40.29
CA GLN A 180 -16.54 -16.47 -40.38
C GLN A 180 -16.59 -15.19 -39.52
N ASN A 181 -15.57 -15.00 -38.66
CA ASN A 181 -15.42 -13.89 -37.73
C ASN A 181 -14.03 -13.21 -37.83
N ARG A 182 -12.94 -13.93 -37.54
CA ARG A 182 -11.57 -13.39 -37.46
C ARG A 182 -10.71 -13.65 -38.69
N TYR A 183 -10.97 -14.73 -39.44
CA TYR A 183 -10.22 -15.04 -40.67
C TYR A 183 -10.76 -14.24 -41.89
N PRO A 184 -9.90 -13.61 -42.70
CA PRO A 184 -10.35 -12.76 -43.82
C PRO A 184 -11.05 -13.55 -44.93
N LEU A 185 -12.22 -13.08 -45.38
CA LEU A 185 -13.02 -13.73 -46.42
C LEU A 185 -12.28 -13.89 -47.77
N GLU A 186 -11.33 -12.99 -48.04
CA GLU A 186 -10.51 -12.97 -49.25
C GLU A 186 -9.46 -14.11 -49.28
N GLN A 187 -9.15 -14.69 -48.12
CA GLN A 187 -8.14 -15.74 -47.96
C GLN A 187 -8.74 -17.15 -47.88
N ILE A 188 -10.04 -17.28 -48.14
CA ILE A 188 -10.76 -18.55 -48.12
C ILE A 188 -10.72 -19.19 -49.51
N ASP A 189 -10.27 -20.44 -49.57
CA ASP A 189 -10.33 -21.24 -50.80
C ASP A 189 -11.71 -21.88 -50.94
N TYR A 190 -12.62 -21.16 -51.61
CA TYR A 190 -14.00 -21.62 -51.84
C TYR A 190 -14.09 -22.87 -52.73
N SER A 191 -13.02 -23.26 -53.43
CA SER A 191 -13.02 -24.49 -54.25
C SER A 191 -13.11 -25.76 -53.41
N GLN A 192 -12.79 -25.67 -52.11
CA GLN A 192 -12.87 -26.76 -51.14
C GLN A 192 -14.24 -26.86 -50.45
N LEU A 193 -15.18 -25.95 -50.78
CA LEU A 193 -16.48 -25.83 -50.14
C LEU A 193 -17.62 -26.19 -51.13
N PRO A 194 -18.79 -26.63 -50.64
CA PRO A 194 -19.94 -26.92 -51.49
C PRO A 194 -20.40 -25.70 -52.31
N GLU A 195 -20.82 -25.94 -53.55
CA GLU A 195 -21.45 -24.89 -54.39
C GLU A 195 -22.72 -24.35 -53.70
N GLY A 196 -22.87 -23.01 -53.68
CA GLY A 196 -24.03 -22.35 -53.09
C GLY A 196 -23.98 -22.16 -51.57
N ILE A 197 -22.80 -22.27 -50.93
CA ILE A 197 -22.63 -22.06 -49.49
C ILE A 197 -23.07 -20.65 -49.03
N HIS A 198 -23.80 -20.57 -47.92
CA HIS A 198 -24.29 -19.31 -47.35
C HIS A 198 -23.35 -18.78 -46.26
N LEU A 199 -23.02 -17.49 -46.30
CA LEU A 199 -22.13 -16.87 -45.32
C LEU A 199 -22.88 -16.45 -44.05
N LEU A 200 -22.41 -16.91 -42.88
CA LEU A 200 -22.75 -16.40 -41.55
C LEU A 200 -21.60 -15.50 -41.08
N SER A 201 -21.73 -14.20 -41.33
CA SER A 201 -20.69 -13.20 -41.03
C SER A 201 -21.02 -12.37 -39.79
N VAL A 202 -20.02 -12.11 -38.95
CA VAL A 202 -20.13 -11.22 -37.80
C VAL A 202 -20.26 -9.74 -38.21
N ALA A 203 -19.95 -9.39 -39.46
CA ALA A 203 -20.15 -8.04 -40.00
C ALA A 203 -21.64 -7.70 -40.21
N ASN A 204 -22.49 -8.71 -40.45
CA ASN A 204 -23.94 -8.58 -40.56
C ASN A 204 -24.59 -9.64 -39.65
N PRO A 205 -24.55 -9.45 -38.32
CA PRO A 205 -24.95 -10.48 -37.38
C PRO A 205 -26.46 -10.70 -37.39
N LEU A 206 -26.88 -11.97 -37.38
CA LEU A 206 -28.25 -12.36 -37.08
C LEU A 206 -28.53 -12.21 -35.59
N SER A 207 -29.77 -11.92 -35.21
CA SER A 207 -30.19 -12.07 -33.81
C SER A 207 -30.02 -13.53 -33.35
N LEU A 208 -29.87 -13.79 -32.04
CA LEU A 208 -29.73 -15.17 -31.56
C LEU A 208 -30.91 -16.07 -31.97
N THR A 209 -32.13 -15.52 -32.04
CA THR A 209 -33.32 -16.26 -32.48
C THR A 209 -33.24 -16.65 -33.95
N GLU A 210 -32.84 -15.73 -34.82
CA GLU A 210 -32.66 -16.01 -36.25
C GLU A 210 -31.50 -16.97 -36.48
N LEU A 211 -30.39 -16.80 -35.75
CA LEU A 211 -29.24 -17.69 -35.80
C LEU A 211 -29.62 -19.11 -35.37
N ALA A 212 -30.36 -19.27 -34.27
CA ALA A 212 -30.84 -20.56 -33.80
C ALA A 212 -31.77 -21.23 -34.82
N GLN A 213 -32.72 -20.50 -35.40
CA GLN A 213 -33.60 -21.02 -36.46
C GLN A 213 -32.79 -21.53 -37.65
N ARG A 214 -31.81 -20.75 -38.11
CA ARG A 214 -30.92 -21.14 -39.22
C ARG A 214 -30.12 -22.40 -38.88
N LEU A 215 -29.50 -22.46 -37.71
CA LEU A 215 -28.69 -23.59 -37.28
C LEU A 215 -29.51 -24.87 -37.08
N LYS A 216 -30.77 -24.77 -36.64
CA LYS A 216 -31.67 -25.94 -36.49
C LYS A 216 -32.03 -26.58 -37.84
N THR A 217 -32.09 -25.79 -38.90
CA THR A 217 -32.40 -26.27 -40.25
C THR A 217 -31.17 -26.52 -41.13
N ALA A 218 -29.98 -26.09 -40.70
CA ALA A 218 -28.76 -26.23 -41.50
C ALA A 218 -28.35 -27.70 -41.65
N GLU A 219 -27.87 -28.05 -42.84
CA GLU A 219 -27.33 -29.38 -43.14
C GLU A 219 -25.91 -29.56 -42.58
N VAL A 220 -25.08 -28.52 -42.71
CA VAL A 220 -23.68 -28.51 -42.26
C VAL A 220 -23.17 -27.07 -42.17
N MET A 221 -22.27 -26.80 -41.23
CA MET A 221 -21.56 -25.53 -41.10
C MET A 221 -20.04 -25.75 -41.24
N TYR A 222 -19.39 -24.98 -42.10
CA TYR A 222 -17.94 -24.96 -42.29
C TYR A 222 -17.32 -23.75 -41.57
N THR A 223 -16.10 -23.87 -41.06
CA THR A 223 -15.38 -22.73 -40.47
C THR A 223 -13.86 -22.93 -40.43
N HIS A 224 -13.11 -21.82 -40.40
CA HIS A 224 -11.66 -21.79 -40.16
C HIS A 224 -11.29 -21.50 -38.70
N GLU A 225 -12.26 -21.24 -37.82
CA GLU A 225 -11.98 -20.74 -36.48
C GLU A 225 -12.88 -21.32 -35.39
N TRP A 226 -12.34 -21.38 -34.17
CA TRP A 226 -13.09 -21.83 -33.00
C TRP A 226 -13.90 -20.70 -32.39
N SER A 227 -15.21 -20.89 -32.24
CA SER A 227 -16.13 -19.95 -31.60
C SER A 227 -17.22 -20.68 -30.81
N MET A 228 -17.85 -20.01 -29.84
CA MET A 228 -19.02 -20.54 -29.15
C MET A 228 -20.20 -20.81 -30.10
N THR A 229 -20.24 -20.12 -31.25
CA THR A 229 -21.20 -20.41 -32.32
C THR A 229 -21.05 -21.84 -32.87
N CYS A 230 -19.84 -22.42 -32.86
CA CYS A 230 -19.62 -23.83 -33.24
C CYS A 230 -20.33 -24.78 -32.27
N VAL A 231 -20.29 -24.48 -30.97
CA VAL A 231 -20.99 -25.26 -29.93
C VAL A 231 -22.51 -25.11 -30.08
N MET A 232 -23.00 -23.89 -30.31
CA MET A 232 -24.42 -23.62 -30.58
C MET A 232 -24.93 -24.38 -31.82
N ALA A 233 -24.14 -24.44 -32.89
CA ALA A 233 -24.50 -25.20 -34.10
C ALA A 233 -24.65 -26.70 -33.81
N VAL A 234 -23.70 -27.29 -33.09
CA VAL A 234 -23.75 -28.70 -32.68
C VAL A 234 -24.94 -28.98 -31.76
N LEU A 235 -25.28 -28.08 -30.84
CA LEU A 235 -26.47 -28.19 -29.98
C LEU A 235 -27.78 -28.14 -30.78
N CYS A 236 -27.85 -27.34 -31.84
CA CYS A 236 -28.95 -27.32 -32.81
C CYS A 236 -28.98 -28.56 -33.73
N GLY A 237 -28.02 -29.48 -33.59
CA GLY A 237 -27.86 -30.68 -34.42
C GLY A 237 -27.24 -30.41 -35.80
N CYS A 238 -26.65 -29.23 -36.01
CA CYS A 238 -25.89 -28.90 -37.21
C CYS A 238 -24.43 -29.38 -37.05
N PRO A 239 -23.96 -30.33 -37.87
CA PRO A 239 -22.57 -30.77 -37.83
C PRO A 239 -21.64 -29.65 -38.29
N VAL A 240 -20.48 -29.54 -37.65
CA VAL A 240 -19.52 -28.46 -37.93
C VAL A 240 -18.20 -29.05 -38.46
N ILE A 241 -17.76 -28.53 -39.60
CA ILE A 241 -16.55 -28.98 -40.30
C ILE A 241 -15.49 -27.87 -40.25
N PHE A 242 -14.34 -28.20 -39.68
CA PHE A 242 -13.19 -27.30 -39.62
C PHE A 242 -12.31 -27.49 -40.85
N ILE A 243 -11.97 -26.38 -41.50
CA ILE A 243 -11.08 -26.39 -42.67
C ILE A 243 -9.62 -26.35 -42.17
N PRO A 244 -8.76 -27.31 -42.56
CA PRO A 244 -7.38 -27.40 -42.09
C PRO A 244 -6.57 -26.10 -42.26
N GLY A 245 -5.82 -25.74 -41.20
CA GLY A 245 -5.04 -24.51 -41.12
C GLY A 245 -5.38 -23.71 -39.86
N HIS A 246 -4.53 -22.75 -39.48
CA HIS A 246 -4.79 -21.76 -38.40
C HIS A 246 -4.86 -22.28 -36.95
N GLY A 247 -4.07 -23.31 -36.63
CA GLY A 247 -3.86 -23.74 -35.24
C GLY A 247 -5.01 -24.55 -34.63
N ILE A 248 -5.98 -24.98 -35.46
CA ILE A 248 -7.04 -25.91 -35.09
C ILE A 248 -6.73 -27.27 -35.73
N ASP A 249 -6.57 -28.28 -34.90
CA ASP A 249 -6.36 -29.66 -35.29
C ASP A 249 -7.27 -30.60 -34.49
N GLN A 250 -7.21 -31.89 -34.78
CA GLN A 250 -7.99 -32.90 -34.06
C GLN A 250 -7.74 -32.88 -32.55
N GLN A 251 -6.49 -32.63 -32.12
CA GLN A 251 -6.11 -32.58 -30.71
C GLN A 251 -6.72 -31.37 -30.00
N PHE A 252 -6.83 -30.23 -30.68
CA PHE A 252 -7.55 -29.04 -30.19
C PHE A 252 -9.04 -29.35 -30.00
N LEU A 253 -9.69 -30.01 -30.95
CA LEU A 253 -11.11 -30.37 -30.87
C LEU A 253 -11.39 -31.35 -29.73
N GLU A 254 -10.52 -32.34 -29.50
CA GLU A 254 -10.61 -33.27 -28.37
C GLU A 254 -10.55 -32.59 -27.00
N ARG A 255 -9.85 -31.45 -26.92
CA ARG A 255 -9.71 -30.63 -25.70
C ARG A 255 -10.73 -29.49 -25.60
N SER A 256 -11.63 -29.37 -26.58
CA SER A 256 -12.64 -28.32 -26.63
C SER A 256 -13.78 -28.55 -25.63
N LEU A 257 -14.66 -27.55 -25.45
CA LEU A 257 -15.68 -27.52 -24.40
C LEU A 257 -16.58 -28.77 -24.37
N ILE A 258 -16.95 -29.34 -25.51
CA ILE A 258 -17.82 -30.54 -25.59
C ILE A 258 -17.11 -31.75 -26.21
N GLY A 259 -15.77 -31.70 -26.31
CA GLY A 259 -14.94 -32.67 -27.03
C GLY A 259 -15.10 -32.60 -28.55
N SER A 260 -14.54 -33.56 -29.29
CA SER A 260 -14.57 -33.60 -30.76
C SER A 260 -15.91 -34.05 -31.35
N ASN A 261 -16.83 -34.57 -30.55
CA ASN A 261 -18.11 -35.12 -31.03
C ASN A 261 -19.07 -34.03 -31.53
N GLY A 262 -19.38 -34.06 -32.82
CA GLY A 262 -20.14 -33.02 -33.53
C GLY A 262 -19.26 -32.16 -34.44
N PHE A 263 -17.95 -32.31 -34.33
CA PHE A 263 -16.92 -31.64 -35.12
C PHE A 263 -16.16 -32.66 -35.98
N ALA A 264 -15.70 -32.26 -37.16
CA ALA A 264 -14.73 -33.02 -37.94
C ALA A 264 -13.82 -32.08 -38.73
N MET A 265 -12.64 -32.55 -39.12
CA MET A 265 -11.75 -31.81 -40.02
C MET A 265 -12.09 -32.15 -41.47
N LEU A 266 -12.05 -31.17 -42.38
CA LEU A 266 -12.42 -31.33 -43.79
C LEU A 266 -11.59 -32.39 -44.53
N ASP A 267 -10.36 -32.62 -44.10
CA ASP A 267 -9.42 -33.60 -44.66
C ASP A 267 -9.68 -35.04 -44.21
N GLN A 268 -10.67 -35.28 -43.33
CA GLN A 268 -11.08 -36.63 -42.91
C GLN A 268 -11.99 -37.28 -43.94
N SER A 269 -11.83 -38.61 -44.13
CA SER A 269 -12.75 -39.41 -44.96
C SER A 269 -14.16 -39.36 -44.39
N ASP A 270 -15.14 -38.89 -45.18
CA ASP A 270 -16.54 -38.70 -44.76
C ASP A 270 -16.70 -37.82 -43.49
N ALA A 271 -15.98 -36.69 -43.45
CA ALA A 271 -16.04 -35.70 -42.37
C ALA A 271 -17.48 -35.30 -41.96
N VAL A 272 -18.36 -35.10 -42.95
CA VAL A 272 -19.77 -34.74 -42.69
C VAL A 272 -20.53 -35.85 -41.98
N ALA A 273 -20.36 -37.11 -42.38
CA ALA A 273 -21.02 -38.24 -41.72
C ALA A 273 -20.50 -38.43 -40.30
N THR A 274 -19.19 -38.27 -40.10
CA THR A 274 -18.52 -38.35 -38.79
C THR A 274 -19.04 -37.28 -37.82
N ALA A 275 -19.04 -36.01 -38.24
CA ALA A 275 -19.59 -34.92 -37.44
C ALA A 275 -21.08 -35.10 -37.18
N ARG A 276 -21.85 -35.56 -38.17
CA ARG A 276 -23.31 -35.79 -38.06
C ARG A 276 -23.66 -36.92 -37.09
N ALA A 277 -22.86 -37.98 -37.00
CA ALA A 277 -23.05 -38.99 -35.96
C ALA A 277 -22.78 -38.41 -34.56
N GLY A 278 -21.80 -37.50 -34.46
CA GLY A 278 -21.37 -36.88 -33.21
C GLY A 278 -22.30 -35.80 -32.65
N VAL A 279 -23.25 -35.23 -33.42
CA VAL A 279 -24.21 -34.25 -32.87
C VAL A 279 -25.24 -34.87 -31.92
N ILE A 280 -25.45 -36.19 -32.01
CA ILE A 280 -26.34 -36.91 -31.09
C ILE A 280 -25.75 -36.86 -29.68
N GLY A 281 -26.59 -36.52 -28.69
CA GLY A 281 -26.17 -36.36 -27.29
C GLY A 281 -25.37 -35.08 -27.00
N ALA A 282 -25.33 -34.11 -27.92
CA ALA A 282 -24.62 -32.83 -27.71
C ALA A 282 -25.11 -32.06 -26.49
N LEU A 283 -26.43 -32.00 -26.27
CA LEU A 283 -27.02 -31.33 -25.11
C LEU A 283 -26.60 -31.98 -23.80
N GLU A 284 -26.65 -33.31 -23.71
CA GLU A 284 -26.22 -34.07 -22.53
C GLU A 284 -24.74 -33.82 -22.19
N ARG A 285 -23.87 -33.77 -23.20
CA ARG A 285 -22.45 -33.42 -23.00
C ARG A 285 -22.25 -31.99 -22.52
N TYR A 286 -22.93 -31.02 -23.15
CA TYR A 286 -22.85 -29.62 -22.74
C TYR A 286 -23.34 -29.43 -21.29
N VAL A 287 -24.47 -30.04 -20.93
CA VAL A 287 -24.99 -30.04 -19.56
C VAL A 287 -23.98 -30.68 -18.61
N THR A 288 -23.40 -31.84 -18.95
CA THR A 288 -22.41 -32.52 -18.11
C THR A 288 -21.19 -31.64 -17.83
N VAL A 289 -20.67 -30.94 -18.84
CA VAL A 289 -19.48 -30.07 -18.70
C VAL A 289 -19.79 -28.79 -17.93
N THR A 290 -21.02 -28.28 -18.01
CA THR A 290 -21.45 -27.04 -17.34
C THR A 290 -22.08 -27.28 -15.97
N THR A 291 -22.45 -28.51 -15.63
CA THR A 291 -23.04 -28.88 -14.32
C THR A 291 -22.21 -28.38 -13.13
N PRO A 292 -20.86 -28.48 -13.12
CA PRO A 292 -20.04 -27.99 -12.01
C PRO A 292 -20.03 -26.46 -11.85
N PHE A 293 -20.62 -25.70 -12.78
CA PHE A 293 -20.59 -24.23 -12.77
C PHE A 293 -21.06 -23.63 -11.44
N TRP A 294 -22.17 -24.12 -10.87
CA TRP A 294 -22.69 -23.57 -9.63
C TRP A 294 -21.70 -23.74 -8.46
N GLN A 295 -21.06 -24.91 -8.37
CA GLN A 295 -20.00 -25.16 -7.40
C GLN A 295 -18.76 -24.28 -7.66
N GLN A 296 -18.42 -24.05 -8.92
CA GLN A 296 -17.32 -23.15 -9.32
C GLN A 296 -17.62 -21.69 -8.96
N LEU A 297 -18.87 -21.25 -9.15
CA LEU A 297 -19.33 -19.92 -8.74
C LEU A 297 -19.27 -19.77 -7.22
N ASP A 298 -19.67 -20.80 -6.47
CA ASP A 298 -19.56 -20.80 -5.01
C ASP A 298 -18.10 -20.65 -4.57
N VAL A 299 -17.17 -21.38 -5.18
CA VAL A 299 -15.71 -21.25 -4.93
C VAL A 299 -15.21 -19.84 -5.30
N PHE A 300 -15.64 -19.30 -6.43
CA PHE A 300 -15.31 -17.93 -6.84
C PHE A 300 -15.79 -16.92 -5.81
N ILE A 301 -17.05 -17.00 -5.38
CA ILE A 301 -17.63 -16.12 -4.37
C ILE A 301 -16.90 -16.28 -3.04
N GLU A 302 -16.66 -17.51 -2.58
CA GLU A 302 -16.00 -17.79 -1.32
C GLU A 302 -14.58 -17.21 -1.29
N LYS A 303 -13.75 -17.51 -2.29
CA LYS A 303 -12.36 -17.02 -2.36
C LYS A 303 -12.28 -15.51 -2.43
N THR A 304 -13.09 -14.89 -3.30
CA THR A 304 -13.08 -13.43 -3.48
C THR A 304 -13.63 -12.69 -2.26
N GLN A 305 -14.72 -13.17 -1.65
CA GLN A 305 -15.26 -12.59 -0.41
C GLN A 305 -14.35 -12.85 0.79
N ALA A 306 -13.67 -14.00 0.86
CA ALA A 306 -12.69 -14.27 1.91
C ALA A 306 -11.48 -13.33 1.79
N ALA A 307 -10.99 -13.07 0.58
CA ALA A 307 -9.95 -12.08 0.34
C ALA A 307 -10.41 -10.66 0.74
N ALA A 308 -11.61 -10.25 0.36
CA ALA A 308 -12.17 -8.95 0.75
C ALA A 308 -12.38 -8.84 2.27
N GLN A 309 -12.85 -9.92 2.90
CA GLN A 309 -13.02 -9.98 4.35
C GLN A 309 -11.67 -10.00 5.08
N ARG A 310 -10.63 -10.60 4.50
CA ARG A 310 -9.26 -10.53 5.01
C ARG A 310 -8.73 -9.12 4.93
N LYS A 311 -8.82 -8.43 3.78
CA LYS A 311 -8.41 -7.02 3.64
C LYS A 311 -9.24 -6.11 4.58
N TYR A 312 -10.54 -6.35 4.73
CA TYR A 312 -11.40 -5.63 5.68
C TYR A 312 -10.97 -5.85 7.14
N LYS A 313 -10.70 -7.11 7.51
CA LYS A 313 -10.19 -7.45 8.84
C LYS A 313 -8.80 -6.87 9.05
N ASP A 314 -7.89 -6.97 8.09
CA ASP A 314 -6.54 -6.43 8.17
C ASP A 314 -6.57 -4.91 8.37
N GLN A 315 -7.46 -4.19 7.67
CA GLN A 315 -7.68 -2.75 7.89
C GLN A 315 -8.20 -2.44 9.31
N ARG A 316 -9.15 -3.23 9.84
CA ARG A 316 -9.69 -3.05 11.21
C ARG A 316 -8.73 -3.50 12.32
N LEU A 317 -7.98 -4.57 12.07
CA LEU A 317 -6.97 -5.10 12.98
C LEU A 317 -5.77 -4.16 13.01
N ALA A 318 -5.42 -3.54 11.89
CA ALA A 318 -4.32 -2.58 11.78
C ALA A 318 -4.49 -1.39 12.74
N MET A 319 -5.69 -0.80 12.86
CA MET A 319 -5.90 0.35 13.77
C MET A 319 -5.68 -0.04 15.24
N ASN A 320 -6.33 -1.12 15.70
CA ASN A 320 -6.16 -1.60 17.08
C ASN A 320 -4.72 -2.06 17.33
N GLN A 321 -4.09 -2.74 16.38
CA GLN A 321 -2.69 -3.13 16.48
C GLN A 321 -1.75 -1.92 16.48
N TRP A 322 -2.08 -0.86 15.73
CA TRP A 322 -1.30 0.37 15.67
C TRP A 322 -1.40 1.19 16.96
N LEU A 323 -2.57 1.22 17.61
CA LEU A 323 -2.73 1.76 18.96
C LEU A 323 -2.05 0.87 20.02
N GLN A 324 -2.16 -0.46 19.90
CA GLN A 324 -1.49 -1.40 20.81
C GLN A 324 0.05 -1.33 20.71
N ALA A 325 0.59 -1.06 19.52
CA ALA A 325 2.02 -0.87 19.31
C ALA A 325 2.59 0.34 20.07
N ARG A 326 1.72 1.27 20.52
CA ARG A 326 2.06 2.44 21.34
C ARG A 326 2.09 2.15 22.84
N TYR A 327 2.01 0.87 23.21
CA TYR A 327 2.22 0.45 24.58
C TYR A 327 3.71 0.17 24.80
N PRO A 328 4.40 0.90 25.69
CA PRO A 328 5.82 0.69 25.91
C PRO A 328 6.05 -0.70 26.51
N ASN A 329 7.11 -1.38 26.08
CA ASN A 329 7.51 -2.61 26.73
C ASN A 329 8.00 -2.33 28.17
N LYS A 330 8.16 -3.37 29.00
CA LYS A 330 8.52 -3.24 30.42
C LYS A 330 9.79 -2.40 30.66
N GLN A 331 10.81 -2.56 29.82
CA GLN A 331 12.08 -1.83 29.94
C GLN A 331 11.98 -0.40 29.44
N GLN A 332 11.24 -0.16 28.36
CA GLN A 332 10.92 1.19 27.86
C GLN A 332 10.14 1.97 28.92
N LEU A 333 9.09 1.38 29.48
CA LEU A 333 8.27 2.01 30.51
C LEU A 333 9.10 2.42 31.73
N ALA A 334 9.98 1.53 32.21
CA ALA A 334 10.87 1.85 33.33
C ALA A 334 11.73 3.09 33.06
N ARG A 335 12.34 3.18 31.88
CA ARG A 335 13.18 4.32 31.46
C ARG A 335 12.37 5.61 31.31
N VAL A 336 11.17 5.51 30.74
CA VAL A 336 10.25 6.63 30.58
C VAL A 336 9.87 7.21 31.95
N LEU A 337 9.50 6.35 32.91
CA LEU A 337 9.13 6.78 34.26
C LEU A 337 10.31 7.39 35.02
N GLU A 338 11.51 6.82 34.89
CA GLU A 338 12.74 7.40 35.46
C GLU A 338 13.03 8.80 34.89
N ARG A 339 12.85 8.98 33.58
CA ARG A 339 13.02 10.27 32.91
C ARG A 339 12.03 11.32 33.42
N LEU A 340 10.77 10.96 33.58
CA LEU A 340 9.72 11.85 34.11
C LEU A 340 10.00 12.23 35.57
N ALA A 341 10.45 11.28 36.39
CA ALA A 341 10.85 11.55 37.77
C ALA A 341 12.04 12.55 37.84
N ALA A 342 13.01 12.44 36.92
CA ALA A 342 14.17 13.34 36.88
C ALA A 342 13.84 14.78 36.44
N ASN A 343 12.84 14.96 35.58
CA ASN A 343 12.53 16.25 34.94
C ASN A 343 11.31 16.99 35.52
N LYS A 344 10.83 16.60 36.70
CA LYS A 344 9.59 17.12 37.31
C LYS A 344 8.37 16.93 36.38
N ALA A 345 7.87 15.70 36.32
CA ALA A 345 6.67 15.34 35.57
C ALA A 345 5.52 16.35 35.76
N PRO A 346 4.89 16.85 34.69
CA PRO A 346 3.86 17.89 34.76
C PRO A 346 2.57 17.35 35.42
N ARG A 347 1.99 18.09 36.36
CA ARG A 347 0.71 17.70 36.95
C ARG A 347 -0.42 18.05 35.97
N ILE A 348 -1.18 17.04 35.55
CA ILE A 348 -2.29 17.21 34.61
C ILE A 348 -3.61 17.04 35.35
N GLU A 349 -4.57 17.94 35.14
CA GLU A 349 -5.94 17.79 35.63
C GLU A 349 -6.94 17.59 34.47
N VAL A 350 -7.73 16.52 34.57
CA VAL A 350 -8.80 16.19 33.63
C VAL A 350 -10.14 16.62 34.23
N LEU A 351 -10.77 17.60 33.60
CA LEU A 351 -12.08 18.12 33.94
C LEU A 351 -13.14 17.38 33.12
N VAL A 352 -13.90 16.50 33.77
CA VAL A 352 -14.96 15.70 33.13
C VAL A 352 -16.29 16.45 33.23
N ILE A 353 -16.83 16.85 32.08
CA ILE A 353 -18.16 17.44 31.95
C ILE A 353 -19.19 16.31 31.89
N ASP A 354 -20.03 16.23 32.91
CA ASP A 354 -21.22 15.39 32.91
C ASP A 354 -22.46 16.25 32.64
N LYS A 355 -23.13 16.00 31.50
CA LYS A 355 -24.36 16.70 31.11
C LYS A 355 -25.62 16.08 31.76
N GLY A 356 -25.46 15.13 32.68
CA GLY A 356 -26.52 14.62 33.56
C GLY A 356 -27.41 13.54 32.95
N SER A 357 -26.98 12.87 31.88
CA SER A 357 -27.83 11.90 31.14
C SER A 357 -27.25 10.49 30.99
N ASP A 358 -25.99 10.23 31.36
CA ASP A 358 -25.34 8.93 31.13
C ASP A 358 -24.24 8.60 32.17
N ALA A 359 -24.65 7.98 33.28
CA ALA A 359 -23.74 7.50 34.31
C ALA A 359 -22.73 6.45 33.80
N GLN A 360 -23.08 5.71 32.72
CA GLN A 360 -22.19 4.72 32.12
C GLN A 360 -21.05 5.41 31.36
N ALA A 361 -21.35 6.49 30.62
CA ALA A 361 -20.34 7.29 29.92
C ALA A 361 -19.34 7.92 30.91
N GLN A 362 -19.83 8.46 32.02
CA GLN A 362 -18.97 9.00 33.09
C GLN A 362 -18.06 7.91 33.67
N GLN A 363 -18.62 6.76 34.04
CA GLN A 363 -17.85 5.64 34.56
C GLN A 363 -16.80 5.14 33.57
N GLN A 364 -17.12 5.13 32.27
CA GLN A 364 -16.21 4.73 31.21
C GLN A 364 -14.99 5.66 31.13
N THR A 365 -15.20 6.99 31.20
CA THR A 365 -14.11 7.97 31.26
C THR A 365 -13.24 7.77 32.49
N LEU A 366 -13.85 7.70 33.68
CA LEU A 366 -13.13 7.53 34.95
C LEU A 366 -12.30 6.25 34.98
N LYS A 367 -12.86 5.13 34.52
CA LYS A 367 -12.15 3.85 34.41
C LYS A 367 -10.91 3.93 33.52
N SER A 368 -10.96 4.68 32.42
CA SER A 368 -9.80 4.83 31.52
C SER A 368 -8.63 5.60 32.15
N LEU A 369 -8.88 6.31 33.25
CA LEU A 369 -7.92 7.12 34.00
C LEU A 369 -7.45 6.42 35.30
N GLU A 370 -7.96 5.22 35.61
CA GLU A 370 -7.52 4.44 36.75
C GLU A 370 -6.08 3.91 36.54
N PRO A 371 -5.29 3.68 37.61
CA PRO A 371 -3.88 3.28 37.51
C PRO A 371 -3.62 1.96 36.77
N ASP A 372 -4.63 1.12 36.58
CA ASP A 372 -4.54 -0.14 35.81
C ASP A 372 -4.74 0.07 34.30
N GLN A 373 -5.33 1.19 33.88
CA GLN A 373 -5.60 1.53 32.47
C GLN A 373 -4.72 2.66 31.95
N CYS A 374 -4.36 3.63 32.79
CA CYS A 374 -3.53 4.77 32.43
C CYS A 374 -2.10 4.61 33.00
N LEU A 375 -1.08 4.72 32.14
CA LEU A 375 0.32 4.58 32.54
C LEU A 375 0.93 5.83 33.19
N TYR A 376 0.19 6.95 33.22
CA TYR A 376 0.64 8.20 33.81
C TYR A 376 -0.08 8.47 35.14
N ASP A 377 0.69 8.67 36.21
CA ASP A 377 0.18 8.71 37.58
C ASP A 377 0.06 10.10 38.20
N ASN A 378 0.77 11.12 37.67
CA ASN A 378 0.69 12.51 38.14
C ASN A 378 -0.54 13.24 37.57
N LEU A 379 -1.71 12.64 37.81
CA LEU A 379 -3.01 13.03 37.30
C LEU A 379 -3.95 13.43 38.44
N GLN A 380 -4.77 14.44 38.20
CA GLN A 380 -5.96 14.75 39.00
C GLN A 380 -7.21 14.67 38.12
N VAL A 381 -8.28 14.07 38.62
CA VAL A 381 -9.55 13.96 37.88
C VAL A 381 -10.64 14.65 38.68
N VAL A 382 -11.35 15.59 38.04
CA VAL A 382 -12.45 16.32 38.67
C VAL A 382 -13.67 16.25 37.76
N VAL A 383 -14.78 15.73 38.29
CA VAL A 383 -16.08 15.84 37.64
C VAL A 383 -16.65 17.21 37.94
N VAL A 384 -16.95 17.99 36.90
CA VAL A 384 -17.46 19.35 37.04
C VAL A 384 -18.93 19.31 37.45
N ASP A 385 -19.21 19.75 38.67
CA ASP A 385 -20.57 19.90 39.18
C ASP A 385 -21.26 21.12 38.56
N THR A 386 -22.32 20.87 37.79
CA THR A 386 -23.14 21.90 37.13
C THR A 386 -24.44 22.22 37.88
N GLU A 387 -24.72 21.56 39.00
CA GLU A 387 -25.95 21.80 39.78
C GLU A 387 -25.93 23.19 40.46
N GLN A 388 -24.74 23.71 40.79
CA GLN A 388 -24.58 24.93 41.59
C GLN A 388 -24.21 26.18 40.79
N ALA A 389 -23.86 26.05 39.50
CA ALA A 389 -23.48 27.15 38.63
C ALA A 389 -23.57 26.75 37.15
N PRO A 390 -23.75 27.71 36.22
CA PRO A 390 -23.61 27.46 34.78
C PRO A 390 -22.27 26.78 34.46
N LEU A 391 -22.27 25.87 33.47
CA LEU A 391 -21.13 25.03 33.12
C LEU A 391 -19.79 25.78 33.06
N ILE A 392 -19.73 26.89 32.33
CA ILE A 392 -18.48 27.65 32.12
C ILE A 392 -18.00 28.29 33.43
N GLU A 393 -18.91 28.78 34.28
CA GLU A 393 -18.55 29.32 35.59
C GLU A 393 -18.06 28.23 36.55
N ALA A 394 -18.66 27.03 36.48
CA ALA A 394 -18.22 25.86 37.23
C ALA A 394 -16.81 25.41 36.81
N ILE A 395 -16.53 25.38 35.50
CA ILE A 395 -15.19 25.11 34.95
C ILE A 395 -14.20 26.15 35.47
N ASN A 396 -14.47 27.45 35.27
CA ASN A 396 -13.57 28.53 35.71
C ASN A 396 -13.29 28.49 37.21
N ARG A 397 -14.30 28.20 38.04
CA ARG A 397 -14.14 28.04 39.50
C ARG A 397 -13.22 26.88 39.85
N THR A 398 -13.33 25.77 39.10
CA THR A 398 -12.49 24.58 39.28
C THR A 398 -11.05 24.88 38.87
N VAL A 399 -10.85 25.47 37.70
CA VAL A 399 -9.54 25.92 37.18
C VAL A 399 -8.83 26.88 38.16
N ALA A 400 -9.56 27.85 38.72
CA ALA A 400 -8.99 28.81 39.66
C ALA A 400 -8.49 28.16 40.96
N ARG A 401 -9.08 27.04 41.39
CA ARG A 401 -8.69 26.30 42.60
C ARG A 401 -7.67 25.20 42.32
N SER A 402 -7.49 24.83 41.05
CA SER A 402 -6.55 23.81 40.65
C SER A 402 -5.11 24.16 41.00
N VAL A 403 -4.36 23.13 41.38
CA VAL A 403 -2.90 23.18 41.59
C VAL A 403 -2.15 22.41 40.50
N ALA A 404 -2.84 22.00 39.43
CA ALA A 404 -2.24 21.37 38.27
C ALA A 404 -1.54 22.40 37.37
N ASP A 405 -0.53 21.94 36.64
CA ASP A 405 0.20 22.75 35.66
C ASP A 405 -0.61 22.91 34.38
N TRP A 406 -1.30 21.84 33.98
CA TRP A 406 -2.07 21.72 32.75
C TRP A 406 -3.47 21.17 33.00
N LEU A 407 -4.44 21.65 32.22
CA LEU A 407 -5.86 21.31 32.34
C LEU A 407 -6.41 20.88 30.99
N ILE A 408 -7.19 19.81 30.95
CA ILE A 408 -7.96 19.41 29.78
C ILE A 408 -9.44 19.28 30.13
N VAL A 409 -10.31 19.73 29.24
CA VAL A 409 -11.76 19.59 29.38
C VAL A 409 -12.23 18.47 28.45
N VAL A 410 -12.97 17.49 28.99
CA VAL A 410 -13.50 16.36 28.23
C VAL A 410 -14.97 16.10 28.60
N GLU A 411 -15.75 15.62 27.64
CA GLU A 411 -17.11 15.15 27.90
C GLU A 411 -17.09 13.72 28.46
N ALA A 412 -18.05 13.40 29.33
CA ALA A 412 -18.29 12.03 29.77
C ALA A 412 -18.48 11.09 28.56
N GLY A 413 -17.81 9.94 28.57
CA GLY A 413 -17.76 8.97 27.46
C GLY A 413 -16.41 8.98 26.71
N VAL A 414 -15.66 10.08 26.76
CA VAL A 414 -14.28 10.12 26.23
C VAL A 414 -13.37 9.21 27.06
N THR A 415 -12.53 8.42 26.42
CA THR A 415 -11.58 7.51 27.11
C THR A 415 -10.16 7.80 26.70
N PHE A 416 -9.22 7.77 27.63
CA PHE A 416 -7.80 8.01 27.32
C PHE A 416 -7.11 6.75 26.80
N THR A 417 -6.13 6.92 25.91
CA THR A 417 -5.27 5.81 25.51
C THR A 417 -4.29 5.48 26.65
N PRO A 418 -3.87 4.20 26.82
CA PRO A 418 -3.06 3.83 27.97
C PRO A 418 -1.75 4.61 28.12
N ALA A 419 -1.09 4.92 27.00
CA ALA A 419 0.19 5.63 26.97
C ALA A 419 0.10 7.09 26.50
N GLY A 420 -1.08 7.59 26.14
CA GLY A 420 -1.24 8.93 25.55
C GLY A 420 -0.78 10.05 26.48
N LEU A 421 -1.28 10.05 27.73
CA LEU A 421 -0.88 11.04 28.74
C LEU A 421 0.59 10.91 29.13
N LEU A 422 1.15 9.70 29.10
CA LEU A 422 2.56 9.45 29.34
C LEU A 422 3.43 10.09 28.25
N ARG A 423 3.06 9.91 26.98
CA ARG A 423 3.75 10.51 25.83
C ARG A 423 3.66 12.02 25.84
N LEU A 424 2.49 12.57 26.17
CA LEU A 424 2.27 14.00 26.35
C LEU A 424 3.16 14.57 27.45
N ALA A 425 3.19 13.94 28.63
CA ALA A 425 4.01 14.38 29.75
C ALA A 425 5.52 14.39 29.43
N LEU A 426 5.99 13.41 28.63
CA LEU A 426 7.36 13.39 28.12
C LEU A 426 7.66 14.61 27.23
N GLU A 427 6.75 14.96 26.33
CA GLU A 427 6.94 16.13 25.45
C GLU A 427 6.91 17.44 26.24
N LEU A 428 5.98 17.53 27.20
CA LEU A 428 5.86 18.66 28.12
C LEU A 428 7.05 18.80 29.10
N SER A 429 7.87 17.77 29.24
CA SER A 429 9.11 17.81 30.02
C SER A 429 10.33 18.24 29.19
N GLY A 430 10.17 18.42 27.88
CA GLY A 430 11.19 18.88 26.94
C GLY A 430 11.27 20.40 26.81
N ASP A 431 11.81 20.89 25.69
CA ASP A 431 11.91 22.31 25.39
C ASP A 431 10.59 22.89 24.86
N CYS A 432 9.62 23.01 25.77
CA CYS A 432 8.26 23.46 25.45
C CYS A 432 7.78 24.57 26.40
N ALA A 433 8.69 25.25 27.09
CA ALA A 433 8.34 26.26 28.09
C ALA A 433 7.50 27.44 27.52
N HIS A 434 7.60 27.66 26.21
CA HIS A 434 6.85 28.65 25.45
C HIS A 434 5.42 28.21 25.09
N TRP A 435 5.10 26.92 25.17
CA TRP A 435 3.75 26.42 24.96
C TRP A 435 2.85 26.78 26.14
N LEU A 436 1.67 27.32 25.81
CA LEU A 436 0.61 27.72 26.74
C LEU A 436 -0.70 26.96 26.46
N ALA A 437 -0.83 26.41 25.26
CA ALA A 437 -1.83 25.43 24.93
C ALA A 437 -1.21 24.31 24.09
N VAL A 438 -1.72 23.09 24.23
CA VAL A 438 -1.26 21.93 23.47
C VAL A 438 -2.46 21.11 23.05
N TYR A 439 -2.50 20.67 21.79
CA TYR A 439 -3.46 19.67 21.35
C TYR A 439 -2.72 18.44 20.83
N ALA A 440 -3.44 17.33 20.72
CA ALA A 440 -2.88 16.06 20.28
C ALA A 440 -3.77 15.41 19.22
N ASP A 441 -3.36 14.26 18.71
CA ASP A 441 -4.21 13.44 17.84
C ASP A 441 -5.28 12.72 18.67
N GLU A 442 -6.30 12.18 18.02
CA GLU A 442 -7.33 11.38 18.69
C GLU A 442 -7.82 10.21 17.82
N ALA A 443 -8.24 9.14 18.46
CA ALA A 443 -9.05 8.11 17.81
C ALA A 443 -10.53 8.48 17.95
N VAL A 444 -11.32 8.07 16.96
CA VAL A 444 -12.72 8.48 16.85
C VAL A 444 -13.61 7.25 16.71
N ARG A 445 -14.60 7.10 17.59
CA ARG A 445 -15.63 6.07 17.47
C ARG A 445 -16.68 6.51 16.46
N VAL A 446 -16.73 5.76 15.36
CA VAL A 446 -17.71 5.84 14.29
C VAL A 446 -18.78 4.78 14.54
N ASN A 447 -20.05 5.14 14.39
CA ASN A 447 -21.20 4.24 14.57
C ASN A 447 -21.19 3.48 15.92
N GLY A 448 -20.69 4.12 16.98
CA GLY A 448 -20.69 3.61 18.36
C GLY A 448 -19.71 2.47 18.66
N SER A 449 -18.90 1.99 17.71
CA SER A 449 -17.95 0.90 17.98
C SER A 449 -16.74 0.81 17.05
N GLU A 450 -16.78 1.41 15.86
CA GLU A 450 -15.68 1.35 14.91
C GLU A 450 -14.68 2.47 15.19
N LEU A 451 -13.38 2.17 15.24
CA LEU A 451 -12.35 3.17 15.50
C LEU A 451 -11.79 3.71 14.18
N GLY A 452 -11.97 5.00 13.94
CA GLY A 452 -11.17 5.81 13.03
C GLY A 452 -10.04 6.54 13.77
N ILE A 453 -9.19 7.22 13.01
CA ILE A 453 -8.12 8.07 13.55
C ILE A 453 -8.21 9.47 12.97
N SER A 454 -7.95 10.45 13.82
CA SER A 454 -7.89 11.87 13.51
C SER A 454 -6.47 12.36 13.81
N LEU A 455 -5.62 12.33 12.79
CA LEU A 455 -4.22 12.77 12.82
C LEU A 455 -4.17 14.20 12.29
N ARG A 456 -3.93 15.15 13.17
CA ARG A 456 -3.99 16.59 12.89
C ARG A 456 -2.63 17.08 12.37
N PRO A 457 -2.59 18.12 11.51
CA PRO A 457 -1.34 18.81 11.23
C PRO A 457 -0.87 19.60 12.47
N ASP A 458 0.33 20.16 12.40
CA ASP A 458 0.76 21.20 13.33
C ASP A 458 -0.12 22.46 13.17
N PHE A 459 0.03 23.41 14.09
CA PHE A 459 -0.97 24.45 14.29
C PHE A 459 -1.22 25.25 13.00
N ASN A 460 -2.49 25.25 12.58
CA ASN A 460 -2.95 25.83 11.33
C ASN A 460 -4.12 26.77 11.62
N LEU A 461 -3.84 28.08 11.59
CA LEU A 461 -4.82 29.09 11.97
C LEU A 461 -6.01 29.09 11.00
N ASP A 462 -5.75 29.02 9.70
CA ASP A 462 -6.82 29.03 8.71
C ASP A 462 -7.71 27.79 8.83
N LEU A 463 -7.14 26.61 9.16
CA LEU A 463 -7.90 25.40 9.46
C LEU A 463 -8.71 25.51 10.77
N LEU A 464 -8.18 26.17 11.80
CA LEU A 464 -8.91 26.41 13.05
C LEU A 464 -10.15 27.28 12.80
N LEU A 465 -10.01 28.34 12.00
CA LEU A 465 -11.10 29.27 11.72
C LEU A 465 -12.12 28.66 10.74
N SER A 466 -11.66 27.92 9.73
CA SER A 466 -12.53 27.32 8.71
C SER A 466 -13.18 26.00 9.16
N PHE A 467 -12.57 25.29 10.10
CA PHE A 467 -13.08 24.02 10.63
C PHE A 467 -12.83 23.83 12.16
N PRO A 468 -13.43 24.66 13.03
CA PRO A 468 -13.26 24.55 14.47
C PRO A 468 -13.63 23.17 15.02
N ALA A 469 -14.66 22.53 14.48
CA ALA A 469 -15.13 21.23 14.93
C ALA A 469 -14.04 20.13 14.92
N GLY A 470 -13.09 20.19 13.98
CA GLY A 470 -12.00 19.22 13.88
C GLY A 470 -10.75 19.57 14.71
N LEU A 471 -10.49 20.85 14.95
CA LEU A 471 -9.23 21.34 15.53
C LEU A 471 -9.36 21.98 16.92
N SER A 472 -10.51 22.53 17.29
CA SER A 472 -10.71 23.32 18.53
C SER A 472 -11.01 22.47 19.79
N ARG A 473 -11.02 21.14 19.67
CA ARG A 473 -11.46 20.25 20.77
C ARG A 473 -10.27 19.63 21.50
N HIS A 474 -10.47 19.37 22.80
CA HIS A 474 -9.56 18.61 23.65
C HIS A 474 -8.14 19.22 23.76
N TRP A 475 -8.06 20.56 23.76
CA TRP A 475 -6.81 21.24 24.04
C TRP A 475 -6.50 21.15 25.54
N LEU A 476 -5.22 20.95 25.84
CA LEU A 476 -4.64 21.17 27.16
C LEU A 476 -4.23 22.62 27.29
N PHE A 477 -4.59 23.25 28.38
CA PHE A 477 -4.26 24.64 28.67
C PHE A 477 -3.38 24.75 29.90
N ARG A 478 -2.32 25.56 29.79
CA ARG A 478 -1.47 25.88 30.93
C ARG A 478 -2.27 26.72 31.92
N ARG A 479 -2.41 26.22 33.14
CA ARG A 479 -3.34 26.76 34.14
C ARG A 479 -3.12 28.25 34.40
N ASP A 480 -1.87 28.66 34.60
CA ASP A 480 -1.55 30.05 34.92
C ASP A 480 -1.82 31.01 33.75
N ALA A 481 -1.70 30.54 32.50
CA ALA A 481 -2.04 31.34 31.33
C ALA A 481 -3.57 31.52 31.21
N LEU A 482 -4.33 30.43 31.42
CA LEU A 482 -5.79 30.45 31.40
C LEU A 482 -6.36 31.38 32.48
N VAL A 483 -5.87 31.27 33.71
CA VAL A 483 -6.26 32.17 34.80
C VAL A 483 -5.79 33.60 34.56
N GLY A 484 -4.56 33.79 34.09
CA GLY A 484 -3.99 35.11 33.81
C GLY A 484 -4.72 35.90 32.71
N LEU A 485 -5.40 35.20 31.80
CA LEU A 485 -6.28 35.79 30.78
C LEU A 485 -7.74 35.86 31.23
N GLY A 486 -8.08 35.52 32.48
CA GLY A 486 -9.45 35.65 33.00
C GLY A 486 -10.38 34.46 32.74
N GLY A 487 -9.86 33.30 32.37
CA GLY A 487 -10.63 32.07 32.17
C GLY A 487 -11.46 32.05 30.87
N PHE A 488 -12.37 31.07 30.78
CA PHE A 488 -13.29 30.91 29.66
C PHE A 488 -14.44 31.93 29.72
N ASN A 489 -14.82 32.49 28.56
CA ASN A 489 -15.88 33.49 28.49
C ASN A 489 -17.27 32.84 28.44
N SER A 490 -18.12 33.10 29.45
CA SER A 490 -19.48 32.55 29.52
C SER A 490 -20.45 33.13 28.49
N GLY A 491 -20.13 34.28 27.88
CA GLY A 491 -20.95 34.92 26.85
C GLY A 491 -20.93 34.22 25.49
N CYS A 492 -20.08 33.21 25.30
CA CYS A 492 -19.83 32.58 24.00
C CYS A 492 -20.51 31.20 23.83
N GLY A 493 -21.34 30.79 24.79
CA GLY A 493 -22.07 29.52 24.76
C GLY A 493 -21.15 28.32 24.51
N ASP A 494 -21.54 27.40 23.63
CA ASP A 494 -20.78 26.20 23.26
C ASP A 494 -19.40 26.48 22.63
N ALA A 495 -19.09 27.72 22.20
CA ALA A 495 -17.82 28.08 21.55
C ALA A 495 -16.77 28.64 22.53
N TYR A 496 -16.92 28.39 23.83
CA TYR A 496 -16.05 28.96 24.87
C TYR A 496 -14.57 28.51 24.75
N GLU A 497 -14.30 27.29 24.27
CA GLU A 497 -12.92 26.83 24.03
C GLU A 497 -12.32 27.57 22.84
N LEU A 498 -13.03 27.65 21.72
CA LEU A 498 -12.60 28.38 20.53
C LEU A 498 -12.30 29.85 20.86
N GLU A 499 -13.15 30.51 21.65
CA GLU A 499 -12.93 31.89 22.06
C GLU A 499 -11.63 32.06 22.84
N TYR A 500 -11.39 31.21 23.84
CA TYR A 500 -10.17 31.28 24.63
C TYR A 500 -8.93 30.97 23.78
N GLN A 501 -9.02 30.01 22.85
CA GLN A 501 -7.93 29.67 21.93
C GLN A 501 -7.55 30.87 21.05
N LEU A 502 -8.53 31.51 20.43
CA LEU A 502 -8.30 32.69 19.59
C LEU A 502 -7.75 33.87 20.39
N ARG A 503 -8.29 34.11 21.59
CA ARG A 503 -7.80 35.15 22.50
C ARG A 503 -6.38 34.88 22.99
N LEU A 504 -6.02 33.63 23.28
CA LEU A 504 -4.64 33.23 23.61
C LEU A 504 -3.69 33.55 22.44
N ILE A 505 -4.08 33.21 21.21
CA ILE A 505 -3.30 33.48 20.00
C ILE A 505 -3.10 34.98 19.78
N GLU A 506 -4.14 35.79 19.97
CA GLU A 506 -4.06 37.26 19.88
C GLU A 506 -3.03 37.85 20.85
N HIS A 507 -2.99 37.33 22.09
CA HIS A 507 -2.12 37.87 23.15
C HIS A 507 -0.70 37.29 23.17
N ARG A 508 -0.51 36.05 22.68
CA ARG A 508 0.74 35.28 22.85
C ARG A 508 1.36 34.80 21.54
N GLY A 509 0.65 34.94 20.42
CA GLY A 509 1.09 34.52 19.09
C GLY A 509 0.93 33.02 18.84
N LEU A 510 1.09 32.63 17.58
CA LEU A 510 0.87 31.25 17.08
C LEU A 510 1.83 30.24 17.72
N ALA A 511 3.07 30.64 17.99
CA ALA A 511 4.10 29.79 18.61
C ALA A 511 3.77 29.37 20.05
N SER A 512 2.75 29.96 20.68
CA SER A 512 2.29 29.54 22.01
C SER A 512 1.47 28.25 22.01
N VAL A 513 1.14 27.71 20.83
CA VAL A 513 0.37 26.48 20.66
C VAL A 513 1.29 25.34 20.20
N GLY A 514 1.33 24.26 20.98
CA GLY A 514 2.04 23.03 20.62
C GLY A 514 1.10 21.97 20.04
N HIS A 515 1.67 21.06 19.26
CA HIS A 515 1.00 19.86 18.79
C HIS A 515 1.82 18.63 19.21
N VAL A 516 1.14 17.62 19.76
CA VAL A 516 1.73 16.31 20.04
C VAL A 516 1.11 15.31 19.07
N SER A 517 1.90 14.82 18.11
CA SER A 517 1.47 13.83 17.11
C SER A 517 1.31 12.42 17.72
N GLU A 518 0.43 12.29 18.71
CA GLU A 518 0.08 11.04 19.37
C GLU A 518 -1.41 11.01 19.72
N PRO A 519 -2.12 9.88 19.48
CA PRO A 519 -3.51 9.73 19.88
C PRO A 519 -3.66 9.72 21.40
N LEU A 520 -4.11 10.84 21.97
CA LEU A 520 -4.23 11.01 23.42
C LEU A 520 -5.47 10.29 23.98
N LEU A 521 -6.55 10.31 23.22
CA LEU A 521 -7.86 9.86 23.66
C LEU A 521 -8.66 9.24 22.50
N VAL A 522 -9.75 8.60 22.88
CA VAL A 522 -10.79 8.07 22.02
C VAL A 522 -12.09 8.79 22.34
N SER A 523 -12.59 9.58 21.40
CA SER A 523 -13.87 10.29 21.50
C SER A 523 -14.89 9.72 20.51
N ASP A 524 -16.15 10.13 20.62
CA ASP A 524 -17.13 9.84 19.58
C ASP A 524 -17.00 10.82 18.40
N ALA A 525 -17.38 10.38 17.21
CA ALA A 525 -17.43 11.23 16.02
C ALA A 525 -18.34 12.44 16.29
N PHE A 526 -17.81 13.64 16.03
CA PHE A 526 -18.60 14.87 16.17
C PHE A 526 -19.59 15.03 15.03
N GLY A 527 -20.76 15.58 15.36
CA GLY A 527 -21.74 15.98 14.35
C GLY A 527 -21.30 17.25 13.65
N LEU A 528 -21.35 17.24 12.31
CA LEU A 528 -21.18 18.44 11.50
C LEU A 528 -22.44 19.31 11.61
N ARG A 529 -22.34 20.47 12.29
CA ARG A 529 -23.45 21.40 12.51
C ARG A 529 -22.99 22.84 12.34
N ASP A 530 -23.86 23.71 11.80
CA ASP A 530 -23.61 25.16 11.86
C ASP A 530 -23.82 25.66 13.28
N CYS A 531 -22.85 26.42 13.80
CA CYS A 531 -22.88 27.01 15.13
C CYS A 531 -22.76 28.54 15.04
N ALA A 532 -23.81 29.27 15.44
CA ALA A 532 -23.81 30.73 15.40
C ALA A 532 -22.79 31.35 16.37
N ASN A 533 -22.54 30.69 17.51
CA ASN A 533 -21.56 31.16 18.49
C ASN A 533 -20.12 31.04 17.96
N GLU A 534 -19.79 29.96 17.24
CA GLU A 534 -18.47 29.81 16.60
C GLU A 534 -18.24 30.93 15.59
N ARG A 535 -19.23 31.23 14.73
CA ARG A 535 -19.14 32.35 13.78
C ARG A 535 -18.96 33.69 14.46
N ALA A 536 -19.74 33.98 15.51
CA ALA A 536 -19.63 35.23 16.25
C ALA A 536 -18.25 35.40 16.92
N VAL A 537 -17.68 34.31 17.46
CA VAL A 537 -16.34 34.28 18.05
C VAL A 537 -15.27 34.52 16.98
N ILE A 538 -15.36 33.86 15.82
CA ILE A 538 -14.42 34.08 14.71
C ILE A 538 -14.51 35.52 14.20
N GLU A 539 -15.71 36.07 14.02
CA GLU A 539 -15.87 37.47 13.61
C GLU A 539 -15.27 38.45 14.64
N ALA A 540 -15.43 38.18 15.94
CA ALA A 540 -14.82 38.99 16.99
C ALA A 540 -13.28 38.94 16.92
N HIS A 541 -12.71 37.76 16.71
CA HIS A 541 -11.28 37.57 16.49
C HIS A 541 -10.78 38.36 15.27
N LEU A 542 -11.48 38.28 14.14
CA LEU A 542 -11.11 39.01 12.92
C LEU A 542 -11.18 40.53 13.13
N ARG A 543 -12.20 41.04 13.84
CA ARG A 543 -12.29 42.46 14.20
C ARG A 543 -11.16 42.90 15.13
N ALA A 544 -10.77 42.08 16.12
CA ALA A 544 -9.65 42.35 17.02
C ALA A 544 -8.31 42.45 16.26
N ARG A 545 -8.19 41.71 15.14
CA ARG A 545 -7.05 41.77 14.21
C ARG A 545 -7.10 42.91 13.20
N GLY A 546 -8.15 43.74 13.22
CA GLY A 546 -8.30 44.91 12.37
C GLY A 546 -9.23 44.73 11.15
N TYR A 547 -9.83 43.56 10.95
CA TYR A 547 -10.77 43.31 9.86
C TYR A 547 -12.21 43.70 10.26
N THR A 548 -12.48 45.00 10.30
CA THR A 548 -13.77 45.54 10.79
C THR A 548 -14.99 45.14 9.97
N HIS A 549 -14.79 44.76 8.70
CA HIS A 549 -15.85 44.36 7.77
C HIS A 549 -15.85 42.84 7.49
N ALA A 550 -15.11 42.05 8.26
CA ALA A 550 -15.06 40.61 8.06
C ALA A 550 -16.41 39.93 8.29
N GLN A 551 -16.67 38.88 7.50
CA GLN A 551 -17.86 38.05 7.57
C GLN A 551 -17.48 36.58 7.57
N VAL A 552 -18.23 35.78 8.34
CA VAL A 552 -18.05 34.32 8.41
C VAL A 552 -19.29 33.66 7.84
N ASN A 553 -19.13 33.09 6.65
CA ASN A 553 -20.17 32.42 5.90
C ASN A 553 -20.12 30.91 6.12
N THR A 554 -21.24 30.23 5.91
CA THR A 554 -21.34 28.76 6.06
C THR A 554 -21.76 28.15 4.74
N ARG A 555 -20.85 27.43 4.08
CA ARG A 555 -21.17 26.65 2.87
C ARG A 555 -21.65 25.24 3.20
N PHE A 556 -21.09 24.65 4.25
CA PHE A 556 -21.48 23.34 4.74
C PHE A 556 -21.55 23.36 6.28
N PRO A 557 -22.35 22.47 6.92
CA PRO A 557 -22.45 22.44 8.37
C PRO A 557 -21.08 22.31 9.05
N GLY A 558 -20.75 23.29 9.91
CA GLY A 558 -19.50 23.33 10.68
C GLY A 558 -18.24 23.64 9.86
N ARG A 559 -18.39 24.10 8.62
CA ARG A 559 -17.30 24.50 7.73
C ARG A 559 -17.54 25.93 7.24
N TYR A 560 -16.60 26.79 7.58
CA TYR A 560 -16.74 28.23 7.42
C TYR A 560 -15.88 28.77 6.28
N GLU A 561 -16.44 29.73 5.55
CA GLU A 561 -15.76 30.53 4.54
C GLU A 561 -15.59 31.94 5.11
N ILE A 562 -14.36 32.44 5.11
CA ILE A 562 -14.03 33.71 5.75
C ILE A 562 -13.81 34.75 4.67
N ASP A 563 -14.62 35.82 4.69
CA ASP A 563 -14.39 37.00 3.88
C ASP A 563 -13.80 38.09 4.78
N TYR A 564 -12.56 38.50 4.53
CA TYR A 564 -11.84 39.45 5.38
C TYR A 564 -12.31 40.91 5.20
N GLY A 565 -13.09 41.18 4.14
CA GLY A 565 -13.73 42.48 3.93
C GLY A 565 -12.73 43.62 3.65
N HIS A 566 -11.67 43.34 2.90
CA HIS A 566 -10.67 44.34 2.52
C HIS A 566 -11.30 45.52 1.77
N ALA A 567 -10.95 46.75 2.15
CA ALA A 567 -11.43 47.96 1.46
C ALA A 567 -10.64 48.25 0.18
N GLN A 568 -9.41 47.73 0.07
CA GLN A 568 -8.53 47.94 -1.07
C GLN A 568 -8.83 46.91 -2.16
N GLN A 569 -8.68 47.35 -3.41
CA GLN A 569 -8.74 46.51 -4.60
C GLN A 569 -7.42 46.66 -5.36
N PRO A 570 -6.35 45.97 -4.93
CA PRO A 570 -5.02 46.12 -5.51
C PRO A 570 -4.96 45.60 -6.95
N SER A 571 -4.02 46.12 -7.73
CA SER A 571 -3.80 45.65 -9.09
C SER A 571 -3.06 44.30 -9.13
N VAL A 572 -3.38 43.46 -10.12
CA VAL A 572 -2.75 42.14 -10.29
C VAL A 572 -2.16 41.99 -11.69
N SER A 573 -0.92 41.51 -11.77
CA SER A 573 -0.34 41.03 -13.02
C SER A 573 -0.47 39.51 -13.10
N VAL A 574 -1.27 39.02 -14.04
CA VAL A 574 -1.38 37.59 -14.33
C VAL A 574 -0.31 37.21 -15.34
N LEU A 575 0.62 36.35 -14.96
CA LEU A 575 1.76 35.95 -15.78
C LEU A 575 1.57 34.52 -16.28
N VAL A 576 1.63 34.35 -17.61
CA VAL A 576 1.43 33.06 -18.28
C VAL A 576 2.65 32.75 -19.14
N VAL A 577 3.42 31.72 -18.76
CA VAL A 577 4.57 31.25 -19.53
C VAL A 577 4.10 30.37 -20.69
N LEU A 578 4.39 30.77 -21.93
CA LEU A 578 3.91 30.09 -23.13
C LEU A 578 4.79 28.90 -23.53
N GLU A 579 4.79 27.86 -22.69
CA GLU A 579 5.43 26.57 -22.97
C GLU A 579 4.34 25.52 -23.25
N GLY A 580 4.27 24.99 -24.47
CA GLY A 580 3.21 24.05 -24.87
C GLY A 580 2.67 24.31 -26.27
N ARG A 581 1.35 24.11 -26.45
CA ARG A 581 0.68 24.23 -27.75
C ARG A 581 -0.23 25.47 -27.78
N LEU A 582 -0.30 26.13 -28.93
CA LEU A 582 -1.15 27.31 -29.15
C LEU A 582 -2.61 27.14 -28.67
N GLU A 583 -3.21 25.98 -28.91
CA GLU A 583 -4.60 25.68 -28.48
C GLU A 583 -4.79 25.79 -26.95
N GLN A 584 -3.77 25.43 -26.16
CA GLN A 584 -3.81 25.54 -24.70
C GLN A 584 -3.76 27.02 -24.29
N PHE A 585 -2.88 27.79 -24.92
CA PHE A 585 -2.69 29.22 -24.63
C PHE A 585 -3.96 30.01 -24.93
N GLN A 586 -4.58 29.73 -26.08
CA GLN A 586 -5.85 30.35 -26.48
C GLN A 586 -6.97 30.02 -25.49
N ARG A 587 -7.14 28.75 -25.13
CA ARG A 587 -8.15 28.34 -24.15
C ARG A 587 -7.92 29.00 -22.78
N CYS A 588 -6.67 29.05 -22.34
CA CYS A 588 -6.30 29.71 -21.08
C CYS A 588 -6.71 31.18 -21.11
N LEU A 589 -6.27 31.92 -22.14
CA LEU A 589 -6.57 33.34 -22.29
C LEU A 589 -8.08 33.61 -22.42
N ASP A 590 -8.78 32.86 -23.28
CA ASP A 590 -10.23 33.01 -23.50
C ASP A 590 -11.01 32.77 -22.20
N SER A 591 -10.67 31.71 -21.45
CA SER A 591 -11.33 31.42 -20.18
C SER A 591 -11.03 32.47 -19.11
N LEU A 592 -9.80 32.98 -19.05
CA LEU A 592 -9.40 34.02 -18.12
C LEU A 592 -10.17 35.30 -18.40
N LEU A 593 -10.20 35.77 -19.65
CA LEU A 593 -10.89 37.00 -20.01
C LEU A 593 -12.42 36.88 -19.84
N ALA A 594 -13.00 35.71 -20.15
CA ALA A 594 -14.45 35.49 -20.03
C ALA A 594 -14.93 35.31 -18.58
N ASN A 595 -14.08 34.77 -17.69
CA ASN A 595 -14.44 34.37 -16.33
C ASN A 595 -13.68 35.16 -15.25
N THR A 596 -13.33 36.43 -15.48
CA THR A 596 -12.73 37.29 -14.45
C THR A 596 -13.59 38.52 -14.23
N ASP A 597 -14.30 38.58 -13.09
CA ASP A 597 -15.12 39.74 -12.71
C ASP A 597 -14.29 40.85 -12.03
N TYR A 598 -13.07 40.55 -11.59
CA TYR A 598 -12.19 41.51 -10.94
C TYR A 598 -11.64 42.53 -11.96
N PRO A 599 -11.78 43.85 -11.75
CA PRO A 599 -11.50 44.83 -12.80
C PRO A 599 -10.03 45.26 -12.91
N TYR A 600 -9.23 45.14 -11.84
CA TYR A 600 -7.87 45.70 -11.78
C TYR A 600 -6.80 44.63 -12.02
N TYR A 601 -6.70 44.15 -13.24
CA TYR A 601 -5.65 43.21 -13.62
C TYR A 601 -5.09 43.50 -15.02
N GLU A 602 -3.84 43.11 -15.24
CA GLU A 602 -3.24 42.94 -16.56
C GLU A 602 -2.85 41.46 -16.76
N VAL A 603 -2.72 41.05 -18.02
CA VAL A 603 -2.22 39.73 -18.40
C VAL A 603 -0.92 39.92 -19.19
N LEU A 604 0.16 39.28 -18.72
CA LEU A 604 1.43 39.20 -19.42
C LEU A 604 1.62 37.80 -19.98
N LEU A 605 1.58 37.70 -21.31
CA LEU A 605 1.93 36.49 -22.04
C LEU A 605 3.45 36.47 -22.25
N LEU A 606 4.14 35.50 -21.67
CA LEU A 606 5.59 35.42 -21.68
C LEU A 606 6.04 34.47 -22.79
N ASP A 607 6.64 35.03 -23.84
CA ASP A 607 7.22 34.28 -24.96
C ASP A 607 8.69 33.94 -24.62
N PRO A 608 9.03 32.66 -24.38
CA PRO A 608 10.40 32.22 -24.08
C PRO A 608 11.36 32.32 -25.28
N GLY A 609 10.91 32.83 -26.43
CA GLY A 609 11.74 33.07 -27.60
C GLY A 609 11.99 31.82 -28.45
N ASN A 610 11.24 30.74 -28.19
CA ASN A 610 11.30 29.48 -28.94
C ASN A 610 9.95 29.07 -29.57
N ALA A 611 8.96 29.97 -29.58
CA ALA A 611 7.63 29.64 -30.06
C ALA A 611 7.58 29.36 -31.58
N ASP A 612 6.67 28.48 -32.00
CA ASP A 612 6.50 28.10 -33.40
C ASP A 612 5.84 29.21 -34.25
N GLY A 613 5.86 29.06 -35.58
CA GLY A 613 5.29 30.05 -36.50
C GLY A 613 3.84 30.46 -36.20
N PRO A 614 2.91 29.51 -35.98
CA PRO A 614 1.54 29.81 -35.56
C PRO A 614 1.45 30.61 -34.25
N THR A 615 2.22 30.23 -33.22
CA THR A 615 2.22 30.94 -31.93
C THR A 615 2.79 32.35 -32.08
N GLN A 616 3.86 32.52 -32.84
CA GLN A 616 4.45 33.82 -33.16
C GLN A 616 3.46 34.75 -33.87
N GLN A 617 2.68 34.20 -34.82
CA GLN A 617 1.64 34.95 -35.54
C GLN A 617 0.50 35.36 -34.60
N TRP A 618 0.06 34.44 -33.72
CA TRP A 618 -0.96 34.72 -32.72
C TRP A 618 -0.51 35.82 -31.74
N LEU A 619 0.70 35.74 -31.21
CA LEU A 619 1.27 36.75 -30.31
C LEU A 619 1.36 38.12 -30.99
N SER A 620 1.80 38.18 -32.25
CA SER A 620 1.83 39.42 -33.03
C SER A 620 0.43 40.02 -33.20
N GLY A 621 -0.59 39.17 -33.36
CA GLY A 621 -1.99 39.60 -33.40
C GLY A 621 -2.46 40.16 -32.06
N VAL A 622 -2.05 39.56 -30.95
CA VAL A 622 -2.33 40.06 -29.59
C VAL A 622 -1.68 41.43 -29.38
N GLU A 623 -0.42 41.61 -29.77
CA GLU A 623 0.30 42.89 -29.68
C GLU A 623 -0.41 44.00 -30.49
N GLN A 624 -0.95 43.66 -31.67
CA GLN A 624 -1.67 44.60 -32.54
C GLN A 624 -3.00 45.10 -31.96
N LEU A 625 -3.59 44.39 -30.99
CA LEU A 625 -4.78 44.88 -30.29
C LEU A 625 -4.50 46.17 -29.51
N GLY A 626 -3.23 46.41 -29.13
CA GLY A 626 -2.82 47.63 -28.43
C GLY A 626 -3.47 47.82 -27.06
N SER A 627 -3.89 46.73 -26.41
CA SER A 627 -4.55 46.77 -25.11
C SER A 627 -3.52 46.92 -23.99
N GLU A 628 -3.72 47.90 -23.11
CA GLU A 628 -2.91 48.01 -21.88
C GLU A 628 -3.19 46.87 -20.89
N GLN A 629 -4.35 46.21 -21.01
CA GLN A 629 -4.75 45.08 -20.16
C GLN A 629 -4.11 43.75 -20.58
N LEU A 630 -3.62 43.62 -21.82
CA LEU A 630 -3.05 42.38 -22.35
C LEU A 630 -1.74 42.70 -23.09
N ARG A 631 -0.62 42.29 -22.49
CA ARG A 631 0.73 42.55 -22.98
C ARG A 631 1.45 41.25 -23.31
N VAL A 632 2.31 41.30 -24.32
CA VAL A 632 3.24 40.22 -24.65
C VAL A 632 4.63 40.66 -24.25
N LEU A 633 5.33 39.85 -23.46
CA LEU A 633 6.72 40.05 -23.11
C LEU A 633 7.58 39.00 -23.83
N ARG A 634 8.36 39.46 -24.81
CA ARG A 634 9.25 38.62 -25.60
C ARG A 634 10.63 38.63 -24.98
N LEU A 635 11.07 37.47 -24.50
CA LEU A 635 12.31 37.34 -23.74
C LEU A 635 13.39 36.67 -24.59
N ALA A 636 14.65 36.85 -24.18
CA ALA A 636 15.78 36.35 -24.96
C ALA A 636 15.82 34.81 -24.91
N GLY A 637 15.80 34.17 -26.08
CA GLY A 637 15.87 32.71 -26.18
C GLY A 637 17.11 32.13 -25.50
N GLY A 638 16.93 31.02 -24.79
CA GLY A 638 18.01 30.28 -24.10
C GLY A 638 18.17 30.57 -22.61
N GLN A 639 17.36 31.47 -22.03
CA GLN A 639 17.24 31.63 -20.57
C GLN A 639 16.53 30.42 -19.93
N SER A 640 16.77 30.18 -18.64
CA SER A 640 15.98 29.21 -17.87
C SER A 640 14.58 29.77 -17.61
N ARG A 641 13.59 28.88 -17.41
CA ARG A 641 12.22 29.28 -17.06
C ARG A 641 12.17 30.16 -15.81
N ALA A 642 12.98 29.86 -14.80
CA ALA A 642 13.07 30.67 -13.59
C ALA A 642 13.58 32.10 -13.85
N ALA A 643 14.65 32.23 -14.65
CA ALA A 643 15.20 33.54 -15.02
C ALA A 643 14.17 34.39 -15.80
N LEU A 644 13.46 33.74 -16.72
CA LEU A 644 12.36 34.33 -17.50
C LEU A 644 11.25 34.86 -16.57
N CYS A 645 10.80 34.04 -15.63
CA CYS A 645 9.79 34.44 -14.64
C CYS A 645 10.30 35.60 -13.75
N ASN A 646 11.55 35.55 -13.30
CA ASN A 646 12.14 36.60 -12.47
C ASN A 646 12.21 37.95 -13.20
N GLU A 647 12.54 37.93 -14.50
CA GLU A 647 12.53 39.12 -15.35
C GLU A 647 11.10 39.66 -15.55
N ALA A 648 10.15 38.77 -15.88
CA ALA A 648 8.75 39.15 -16.05
C ALA A 648 8.13 39.75 -14.78
N ALA A 649 8.48 39.25 -13.60
CA ALA A 649 8.02 39.81 -12.33
C ALA A 649 8.54 41.24 -12.06
N ARG A 650 9.66 41.65 -12.66
CA ARG A 650 10.17 43.04 -12.58
C ARG A 650 9.43 43.98 -13.52
N GLU A 651 8.97 43.46 -14.67
CA GLU A 651 8.20 44.19 -15.69
C GLU A 651 6.69 44.28 -15.38
N ALA A 652 6.21 43.45 -14.45
CA ALA A 652 4.84 43.44 -13.95
C ALA A 652 4.49 44.77 -13.24
N LEU A 653 3.35 45.36 -13.60
CA LEU A 653 2.86 46.63 -13.04
C LEU A 653 1.99 46.43 -11.80
N GLY A 654 1.39 45.26 -11.66
CA GLY A 654 0.50 44.88 -10.56
C GLY A 654 1.19 44.83 -9.21
N GLU A 655 0.49 45.23 -8.16
CA GLU A 655 0.95 45.09 -6.78
C GLU A 655 1.11 43.62 -6.37
N TYR A 656 0.29 42.75 -6.97
CA TYR A 656 0.38 41.29 -6.86
C TYR A 656 0.78 40.68 -8.19
N VAL A 657 1.57 39.61 -8.11
CA VAL A 657 1.89 38.73 -9.24
C VAL A 657 1.16 37.42 -9.07
N PHE A 658 0.49 36.96 -10.13
CA PHE A 658 -0.20 35.68 -10.17
C PHE A 658 0.38 34.80 -11.27
N TRP A 659 1.02 33.71 -10.89
CA TRP A 659 1.52 32.68 -11.80
C TRP A 659 0.38 31.73 -12.17
N LEU A 660 0.11 31.65 -13.48
CA LEU A 660 -0.90 30.77 -14.04
C LEU A 660 -0.27 29.89 -15.12
N ASP A 661 -0.49 28.58 -15.00
CA ASP A 661 -0.03 27.64 -16.02
C ASP A 661 -0.76 27.84 -17.36
N ALA A 662 -0.03 27.74 -18.47
CA ALA A 662 -0.56 27.95 -19.81
C ALA A 662 -1.61 26.90 -20.26
N ALA A 663 -1.71 25.75 -19.59
CA ALA A 663 -2.72 24.74 -19.84
C ALA A 663 -3.98 24.92 -18.96
N ALA A 664 -3.99 25.92 -18.08
CA ALA A 664 -5.10 26.20 -17.18
C ALA A 664 -6.37 26.66 -17.92
N ALA A 665 -7.52 26.48 -17.27
CA ALA A 665 -8.77 27.12 -17.64
C ALA A 665 -9.52 27.56 -16.39
N ILE A 666 -9.96 28.82 -16.39
CA ILE A 666 -10.67 29.44 -15.27
C ILE A 666 -12.15 29.05 -15.31
N VAL A 667 -12.69 28.64 -14.15
CA VAL A 667 -14.08 28.15 -14.02
C VAL A 667 -15.00 29.17 -13.33
N GLY A 668 -14.61 29.66 -12.15
CA GLY A 668 -15.41 30.59 -11.36
C GLY A 668 -15.07 32.04 -11.69
N LYS A 669 -16.05 32.95 -11.65
CA LYS A 669 -15.87 34.35 -12.03
C LYS A 669 -15.18 35.23 -10.99
N ASP A 670 -15.36 34.89 -9.73
CA ASP A 670 -14.84 35.60 -8.56
C ASP A 670 -13.46 35.09 -8.11
N TRP A 671 -12.86 34.16 -8.86
CA TRP A 671 -11.63 33.45 -8.50
C TRP A 671 -10.50 34.37 -8.03
N LEU A 672 -10.25 35.48 -8.74
CA LEU A 672 -9.17 36.40 -8.42
C LEU A 672 -9.45 37.18 -7.12
N ALA A 673 -10.71 37.57 -6.90
CA ALA A 673 -11.12 38.20 -5.66
C ALA A 673 -10.97 37.23 -4.47
N GLN A 674 -11.26 35.93 -4.68
CA GLN A 674 -11.08 34.90 -3.64
C GLN A 674 -9.61 34.65 -3.30
N LEU A 675 -8.71 34.64 -4.29
CA LEU A 675 -7.28 34.58 -4.03
C LEU A 675 -6.80 35.83 -3.26
N LEU A 676 -7.24 37.02 -3.67
CA LEU A 676 -6.91 38.30 -3.02
C LEU A 676 -7.49 38.45 -1.61
N ASN A 677 -8.59 37.77 -1.29
CA ASN A 677 -9.15 37.73 0.05
C ASN A 677 -8.12 37.25 1.09
N HIS A 678 -7.31 36.25 0.72
CA HIS A 678 -6.21 35.77 1.57
C HIS A 678 -4.89 36.52 1.31
N ALA A 679 -4.54 36.82 0.05
CA ALA A 679 -3.22 37.36 -0.29
C ALA A 679 -2.96 38.76 0.31
N GLN A 680 -4.02 39.54 0.56
CA GLN A 680 -3.92 40.86 1.19
C GLN A 680 -3.61 40.82 2.69
N ARG A 681 -3.64 39.64 3.33
CA ARG A 681 -3.28 39.51 4.75
C ARG A 681 -1.77 39.75 4.93
N PRO A 682 -1.34 40.59 5.88
CA PRO A 682 0.08 40.90 6.07
C PRO A 682 0.95 39.67 6.33
N GLU A 683 0.45 38.70 7.10
CA GLU A 683 1.15 37.47 7.45
C GLU A 683 1.17 36.41 6.34
N VAL A 684 0.44 36.60 5.24
CA VAL A 684 0.37 35.63 4.13
C VAL A 684 1.44 35.93 3.09
N GLY A 685 2.23 34.91 2.75
CA GLY A 685 3.31 34.98 1.77
C GLY A 685 2.86 34.61 0.37
N ALA A 686 2.04 33.56 0.24
CA ALA A 686 1.49 33.11 -1.04
C ALA A 686 0.12 32.46 -0.86
N VAL A 687 -0.68 32.45 -1.93
CA VAL A 687 -2.00 31.80 -1.98
C VAL A 687 -2.16 30.97 -3.24
N GLY A 688 -2.77 29.79 -3.10
CA GLY A 688 -3.06 28.88 -4.21
C GLY A 688 -4.48 28.29 -4.15
N GLY A 689 -4.95 27.79 -5.29
CA GLY A 689 -6.29 27.21 -5.45
C GLY A 689 -6.31 25.68 -5.59
N LYS A 690 -7.51 25.13 -5.71
CA LYS A 690 -7.74 23.71 -6.03
C LYS A 690 -7.56 23.48 -7.52
N LEU A 691 -6.60 22.63 -7.88
CA LEU A 691 -6.31 22.26 -9.26
C LEU A 691 -7.02 20.96 -9.60
N LEU A 692 -7.73 20.94 -10.72
CA LEU A 692 -8.56 19.82 -11.17
C LEU A 692 -8.10 19.33 -12.53
N SER A 693 -8.05 18.02 -12.74
CA SER A 693 -7.85 17.44 -14.06
C SER A 693 -9.13 17.48 -14.89
N ALA A 694 -9.00 17.30 -16.20
CA ALA A 694 -10.14 17.30 -17.13
C ALA A 694 -11.20 16.21 -16.84
N ASP A 695 -10.85 15.14 -16.12
CA ASP A 695 -11.78 14.08 -15.68
C ASP A 695 -12.45 14.38 -14.34
N GLY A 696 -12.35 15.61 -13.82
CA GLY A 696 -13.00 16.03 -12.57
C GLY A 696 -12.33 15.51 -11.30
N LYS A 697 -11.10 15.01 -11.40
CA LYS A 697 -10.31 14.62 -10.23
C LYS A 697 -9.44 15.77 -9.76
N VAL A 698 -8.99 15.68 -8.52
CA VAL A 698 -7.98 16.58 -7.96
C VAL A 698 -6.66 16.29 -8.65
N HIS A 699 -6.12 17.31 -9.31
CA HIS A 699 -4.75 17.33 -9.80
C HIS A 699 -3.80 17.68 -8.66
N SER A 700 -4.11 18.73 -7.90
CA SER A 700 -3.40 19.12 -6.69
C SER A 700 -4.32 19.96 -5.79
N ALA A 701 -4.23 19.73 -4.48
CA ALA A 701 -4.94 20.50 -3.46
C ALA A 701 -3.97 21.00 -2.37
N GLY A 702 -2.81 21.49 -2.82
CA GLY A 702 -1.65 21.80 -1.99
C GLY A 702 -0.52 20.80 -2.20
N SER A 703 0.66 21.13 -1.68
CA SER A 703 1.85 20.28 -1.77
C SER A 703 2.22 19.76 -0.37
N VAL A 704 2.54 18.46 -0.29
CA VAL A 704 3.06 17.82 0.93
C VAL A 704 4.52 17.51 0.69
N LEU A 705 5.38 17.99 1.58
CA LEU A 705 6.82 17.71 1.49
C LEU A 705 7.11 16.25 1.90
N GLY A 706 8.07 15.63 1.23
CA GLY A 706 8.46 14.24 1.45
C GLY A 706 7.51 13.21 0.82
N LEU A 707 6.35 13.62 0.31
CA LEU A 707 5.36 12.71 -0.26
C LEU A 707 5.81 12.22 -1.64
N CYS A 708 6.01 10.92 -1.78
CA CYS A 708 6.44 10.23 -3.01
C CYS A 708 7.70 10.84 -3.65
N GLY A 709 8.62 11.37 -2.85
CA GLY A 709 9.80 12.13 -3.29
C GLY A 709 9.99 13.39 -2.44
N PRO A 710 10.75 14.39 -2.90
CA PRO A 710 10.96 15.63 -2.13
C PRO A 710 9.67 16.41 -1.88
N VAL A 711 8.75 16.46 -2.85
CA VAL A 711 7.47 17.16 -2.77
C VAL A 711 6.43 16.41 -3.61
N GLY A 712 5.27 16.12 -3.02
CA GLY A 712 4.15 15.44 -3.69
C GLY A 712 2.84 16.22 -3.63
N ARG A 713 1.88 15.82 -4.46
CA ARG A 713 0.58 16.48 -4.61
C ARG A 713 -0.45 15.91 -3.63
N ALA A 714 -0.98 16.78 -2.77
CA ALA A 714 -2.00 16.38 -1.81
C ALA A 714 -3.31 15.99 -2.52
N PHE A 715 -3.93 14.88 -2.10
CA PHE A 715 -5.23 14.39 -2.58
C PHE A 715 -5.31 14.07 -4.08
N GLU A 716 -4.17 13.93 -4.78
CA GLU A 716 -4.13 13.63 -6.21
C GLU A 716 -4.94 12.36 -6.55
N GLY A 717 -5.82 12.48 -7.55
CA GLY A 717 -6.65 11.38 -8.04
C GLY A 717 -7.99 11.18 -7.31
N LEU A 718 -8.25 11.89 -6.21
CA LEU A 718 -9.59 11.91 -5.60
C LEU A 718 -10.59 12.70 -6.43
N SER A 719 -11.88 12.41 -6.32
CA SER A 719 -12.92 13.23 -6.94
C SER A 719 -12.96 14.62 -6.31
N HIS A 720 -13.18 15.66 -7.13
CA HIS A 720 -13.25 17.04 -6.64
C HIS A 720 -14.42 17.28 -5.65
N GLN A 721 -15.40 16.38 -5.60
CA GLN A 721 -16.59 16.44 -4.73
C GLN A 721 -16.36 15.79 -3.36
N GLU A 722 -15.30 15.00 -3.21
CA GLU A 722 -14.98 14.36 -1.95
C GLU A 722 -14.60 15.40 -0.89
N ALA A 723 -14.92 15.09 0.36
CA ALA A 723 -14.53 15.92 1.48
C ALA A 723 -13.01 15.86 1.75
N GLY A 724 -12.35 14.79 1.32
CA GLY A 724 -10.97 14.52 1.66
C GLY A 724 -10.78 14.17 3.14
N TYR A 725 -9.54 13.80 3.48
CA TYR A 725 -9.13 13.52 4.86
C TYR A 725 -9.45 14.71 5.77
N GLN A 726 -10.15 14.46 6.88
CA GLN A 726 -10.59 15.50 7.83
C GLN A 726 -11.31 16.71 7.18
N GLN A 727 -12.06 16.50 6.09
CA GLN A 727 -12.76 17.58 5.36
C GLN A 727 -11.83 18.61 4.70
N ARG A 728 -10.51 18.36 4.67
CA ARG A 728 -9.50 19.32 4.22
C ARG A 728 -9.62 19.71 2.74
N LEU A 729 -10.37 18.98 1.90
CA LEU A 729 -10.63 19.42 0.52
C LEU A 729 -11.74 20.48 0.38
N GLN A 730 -12.40 20.83 1.49
CA GLN A 730 -13.57 21.72 1.53
C GLN A 730 -13.36 22.97 2.37
N VAL A 731 -12.21 23.13 3.03
CA VAL A 731 -11.93 24.25 3.93
C VAL A 731 -10.58 24.92 3.65
N ASP A 732 -10.48 26.21 3.95
CA ASP A 732 -9.23 26.97 3.85
C ASP A 732 -8.21 26.46 4.87
N GLN A 733 -6.94 26.35 4.46
CA GLN A 733 -5.88 25.84 5.32
C GLN A 733 -4.50 26.33 4.89
N ASN A 734 -3.53 26.22 5.79
CA ASN A 734 -2.12 26.44 5.46
C ASN A 734 -1.41 25.17 5.00
N TYR A 735 -0.56 25.29 3.98
CA TYR A 735 0.45 24.30 3.60
C TYR A 735 1.83 24.92 3.71
N THR A 736 2.88 24.10 3.77
CA THR A 736 4.25 24.60 3.73
C THR A 736 4.64 25.02 2.31
N ALA A 737 4.13 24.32 1.28
CA ALA A 737 4.32 24.65 -0.11
C ALA A 737 3.02 24.56 -0.93
N LEU A 738 2.96 25.33 -2.02
CA LEU A 738 1.85 25.39 -2.97
C LEU A 738 2.40 25.14 -4.39
N SER A 739 1.50 24.85 -5.35
CA SER A 739 1.88 24.68 -6.75
C SER A 739 2.07 26.04 -7.45
N GLY A 740 3.15 26.17 -8.22
CA GLY A 740 3.40 27.29 -9.11
C GLY A 740 2.45 27.38 -10.31
N GLU A 741 1.59 26.38 -10.53
CA GLU A 741 0.54 26.38 -11.56
C GLU A 741 -0.62 27.34 -11.22
N CYS A 742 -0.76 27.68 -9.94
CA CYS A 742 -1.72 28.67 -9.43
C CYS A 742 -1.16 29.26 -8.13
N LEU A 743 -0.43 30.38 -8.26
CA LEU A 743 0.28 30.99 -7.14
C LEU A 743 0.20 32.52 -7.22
N ILE A 744 -0.51 33.15 -6.28
CA ILE A 744 -0.52 34.62 -6.12
C ILE A 744 0.32 35.03 -4.92
N LEU A 745 1.04 36.13 -5.06
CA LEU A 745 1.75 36.78 -3.96
C LEU A 745 2.03 38.25 -4.26
N ARG A 746 2.39 39.01 -3.21
CA ARG A 746 2.84 40.40 -3.36
C ARG A 746 4.09 40.44 -4.24
N ARG A 747 4.11 41.30 -5.26
CA ARG A 747 5.25 41.45 -6.18
C ARG A 747 6.53 41.78 -5.42
N GLU A 748 6.44 42.73 -4.49
CA GLU A 748 7.58 43.14 -3.67
C GLU A 748 8.14 41.96 -2.85
N LEU A 749 7.27 41.13 -2.27
CA LEU A 749 7.69 39.98 -1.49
C LEU A 749 8.36 38.90 -2.36
N PHE A 750 7.84 38.65 -3.57
CA PHE A 750 8.50 37.76 -4.53
C PHE A 750 9.92 38.22 -4.85
N LEU A 751 10.11 39.51 -5.12
CA LEU A 751 11.42 40.09 -5.42
C LEU A 751 12.36 40.06 -4.20
N GLN A 752 11.85 40.37 -3.00
CA GLN A 752 12.62 40.32 -1.75
C GLN A 752 13.05 38.89 -1.37
N ALA A 753 12.23 37.89 -1.67
CA ALA A 753 12.56 36.48 -1.48
C ALA A 753 13.60 35.94 -2.49
N GLY A 754 14.02 36.76 -3.46
CA GLY A 754 14.98 36.40 -4.50
C GLY A 754 14.36 35.74 -5.73
N GLY A 755 13.02 35.73 -5.85
CA GLY A 755 12.31 35.10 -6.95
C GLY A 755 12.46 33.58 -6.99
N PHE A 756 12.22 32.99 -8.17
CA PHE A 756 12.46 31.57 -8.42
C PHE A 756 13.95 31.29 -8.56
N ASP A 757 14.40 30.17 -7.99
CA ASP A 757 15.80 29.77 -8.08
C ASP A 757 16.18 29.36 -9.51
N GLU A 758 17.30 29.89 -10.01
CA GLU A 758 17.75 29.68 -11.39
C GLU A 758 18.64 28.44 -11.54
N GLU A 759 18.96 27.74 -10.45
CA GLU A 759 19.74 26.51 -10.49
C GLU A 759 18.98 25.38 -11.22
N PRO A 760 19.54 24.78 -12.29
CA PRO A 760 18.86 23.75 -13.07
C PRO A 760 18.47 22.50 -12.26
N LEU A 761 19.18 22.22 -11.17
CA LEU A 761 18.88 21.10 -10.28
C LEU A 761 17.60 21.29 -9.46
N LEU A 762 17.18 22.54 -9.21
CA LEU A 762 15.95 22.85 -8.48
C LEU A 762 14.76 23.13 -9.39
N ALA A 763 14.95 23.14 -10.71
CA ALA A 763 13.93 23.47 -11.71
C ALA A 763 12.55 22.80 -11.48
N PRO A 764 12.44 21.52 -11.06
CA PRO A 764 11.13 20.88 -10.83
C PRO A 764 10.36 21.41 -9.61
N TRP A 765 11.01 22.12 -8.68
CA TRP A 765 10.46 22.53 -7.39
C TRP A 765 10.75 24.00 -7.04
N VAL A 766 11.00 24.86 -8.04
CA VAL A 766 11.30 26.29 -7.80
C VAL A 766 10.18 27.02 -7.06
N ASP A 767 8.94 26.59 -7.26
CA ASP A 767 7.74 27.04 -6.57
C ASP A 767 7.71 26.60 -5.10
N ALA A 768 8.02 25.33 -4.83
CA ALA A 768 8.14 24.81 -3.47
C ALA A 768 9.32 25.46 -2.73
N ASP A 769 10.47 25.64 -3.37
CA ASP A 769 11.63 26.35 -2.81
C ASP A 769 11.29 27.80 -2.42
N LEU A 770 10.58 28.53 -3.29
CA LEU A 770 10.06 29.87 -2.96
C LEU A 770 9.13 29.83 -1.74
N CYS A 771 8.15 28.91 -1.71
CA CYS A 771 7.24 28.77 -0.58
C CYS A 771 7.97 28.45 0.73
N LEU A 772 9.04 27.64 0.67
CA LEU A 772 9.88 27.30 1.82
C LEU A 772 10.69 28.50 2.31
N LYS A 773 11.24 29.33 1.40
CA LYS A 773 11.88 30.61 1.75
C LYS A 773 10.90 31.54 2.46
N LEU A 774 9.67 31.67 1.96
CA LEU A 774 8.62 32.48 2.58
C LEU A 774 8.22 31.93 3.96
N HIS A 775 8.07 30.61 4.08
CA HIS A 775 7.76 29.95 5.33
C HIS A 775 8.88 30.16 6.37
N GLN A 776 10.15 30.02 5.98
CA GLN A 776 11.31 30.28 6.84
C GLN A 776 11.36 31.75 7.30
N ALA A 777 10.88 32.69 6.48
CA ALA A 777 10.75 34.11 6.84
C ALA A 777 9.52 34.40 7.74
N GLY A 778 8.73 33.38 8.10
CA GLY A 778 7.59 33.50 9.01
C GLY A 778 6.25 33.78 8.33
N TYR A 779 6.18 33.71 7.00
CA TYR A 779 4.92 33.88 6.26
C TYR A 779 4.11 32.58 6.18
N LEU A 780 2.78 32.73 6.07
CA LEU A 780 1.85 31.62 5.82
C LEU A 780 1.62 31.43 4.32
N ASN A 781 1.64 30.19 3.84
CA ASN A 781 1.17 29.85 2.51
C ASN A 781 -0.25 29.27 2.63
N VAL A 782 -1.23 29.94 2.03
CA VAL A 782 -2.66 29.61 2.18
C VAL A 782 -3.16 28.87 0.95
N TRP A 783 -3.87 27.77 1.16
CA TRP A 783 -4.61 27.09 0.12
C TRP A 783 -6.11 27.28 0.34
N THR A 784 -6.83 27.66 -0.72
CA THR A 784 -8.29 27.83 -0.67
C THR A 784 -9.00 26.87 -1.64
N PRO A 785 -10.03 26.12 -1.18
CA PRO A 785 -10.87 25.29 -2.05
C PRO A 785 -11.89 26.11 -2.85
N ARG A 786 -12.03 27.41 -2.54
CA ARG A 786 -13.01 28.33 -3.18
C ARG A 786 -12.64 28.59 -4.63
N VAL A 787 -11.36 28.53 -4.96
CA VAL A 787 -10.83 28.73 -6.31
C VAL A 787 -10.57 27.37 -6.94
N GLN A 788 -11.19 27.13 -8.09
CA GLN A 788 -11.03 25.90 -8.88
C GLN A 788 -10.51 26.24 -10.26
N ILE A 789 -9.40 25.61 -10.64
CA ILE A 789 -8.77 25.78 -11.95
C ILE A 789 -8.67 24.41 -12.61
N LEU A 790 -9.13 24.32 -13.86
CA LEU A 790 -9.00 23.11 -14.67
C LEU A 790 -7.63 23.08 -15.33
N MET A 791 -6.95 21.95 -15.26
CA MET A 791 -5.63 21.71 -15.83
C MET A 791 -5.77 20.81 -17.06
N GLY A 792 -5.17 21.26 -18.18
CA GLY A 792 -5.03 20.43 -19.37
C GLY A 792 -4.12 19.22 -19.12
N ALA A 793 -4.25 18.17 -19.94
CA ALA A 793 -3.36 17.03 -19.89
C ALA A 793 -1.91 17.45 -20.21
N GLN A 794 -1.01 17.27 -19.25
CA GLN A 794 0.43 17.47 -19.43
C GLN A 794 1.18 16.16 -19.21
N ALA A 795 2.29 15.97 -19.92
CA ALA A 795 3.21 14.89 -19.63
C ALA A 795 3.95 15.21 -18.34
N ILE A 796 3.81 14.36 -17.31
CA ILE A 796 4.58 14.51 -16.07
C ILE A 796 6.02 14.10 -16.37
N THR A 797 6.93 15.07 -16.44
CA THR A 797 8.36 14.79 -16.53
C THR A 797 8.84 14.38 -15.14
N LYS A 798 9.34 13.14 -15.01
CA LYS A 798 9.91 12.67 -13.75
C LYS A 798 11.22 13.40 -13.50
N ALA A 799 11.38 13.98 -12.30
CA ALA A 799 12.63 14.60 -11.89
C ALA A 799 13.78 13.59 -11.88
N SER A 800 15.00 14.05 -12.18
CA SER A 800 16.19 13.21 -12.08
C SER A 800 16.59 12.97 -10.63
N VAL A 801 17.42 11.96 -10.40
CA VAL A 801 17.95 11.63 -9.08
C VAL A 801 18.76 12.79 -8.49
N GLU A 802 19.54 13.47 -9.32
CA GLU A 802 20.36 14.63 -8.95
C GLU A 802 19.50 15.83 -8.55
N GLN A 803 18.38 16.04 -9.24
CA GLN A 803 17.42 17.08 -8.89
C GLN A 803 16.80 16.80 -7.52
N GLU A 804 16.34 15.56 -7.30
CA GLU A 804 15.80 15.15 -5.98
C GLU A 804 16.84 15.35 -4.87
N ASP A 805 18.09 14.96 -5.12
CA ASP A 805 19.18 15.10 -4.16
C ASP A 805 19.48 16.56 -3.82
N ALA A 806 19.42 17.48 -4.79
CA ALA A 806 19.59 18.91 -4.54
C ALA A 806 18.49 19.45 -3.61
N MET A 807 17.25 19.02 -3.82
CA MET A 807 16.12 19.41 -2.97
C MET A 807 16.27 18.86 -1.55
N TYR A 808 16.69 17.61 -1.38
CA TYR A 808 17.01 17.04 -0.06
C TYR A 808 18.19 17.78 0.59
N ALA A 809 19.29 18.00 -0.12
CA ALA A 809 20.46 18.68 0.42
C ALA A 809 20.14 20.06 1.00
N ARG A 810 19.18 20.77 0.38
CA ARG A 810 18.76 22.10 0.81
C ARG A 810 17.73 22.08 1.93
N TRP A 811 16.74 21.19 1.87
CA TRP A 811 15.51 21.29 2.69
C TRP A 811 15.14 20.02 3.47
N LEU A 812 16.03 19.03 3.59
CA LEU A 812 15.71 17.72 4.22
C LEU A 812 14.99 17.83 5.57
N GLY A 813 15.41 18.73 6.46
CA GLY A 813 14.83 18.87 7.79
C GLY A 813 13.32 19.14 7.78
N VAL A 814 12.87 20.06 6.93
CA VAL A 814 11.44 20.42 6.77
C VAL A 814 10.72 19.46 5.83
N ILE A 815 11.41 18.92 4.81
CA ILE A 815 10.85 17.87 3.93
C ILE A 815 10.44 16.64 4.74
N ALA A 816 11.26 16.25 5.71
CA ALA A 816 10.97 15.13 6.58
C ALA A 816 9.91 15.47 7.62
N ARG A 817 9.67 16.74 7.97
CA ARG A 817 8.78 17.13 9.08
C ARG A 817 7.89 18.29 8.66
N ASP A 818 7.14 18.10 7.58
CA ASP A 818 6.20 19.10 7.06
C ASP A 818 5.12 19.42 8.10
N PRO A 819 5.03 20.67 8.62
CA PRO A 819 4.00 21.06 9.57
C PRO A 819 2.56 20.82 9.08
N ALA A 820 2.33 20.81 7.76
CA ALA A 820 1.01 20.57 7.18
C ALA A 820 0.61 19.08 7.11
N TYR A 821 1.51 18.17 7.51
CA TYR A 821 1.35 16.73 7.36
C TYR A 821 1.83 15.95 8.60
N ASN A 822 0.90 15.24 9.26
CA ASN A 822 1.19 14.53 10.50
C ASN A 822 2.26 13.42 10.31
N LEU A 823 3.15 13.27 11.30
CA LEU A 823 4.25 12.30 11.28
C LEU A 823 3.80 10.83 11.26
N ASN A 824 2.58 10.57 11.73
CA ASN A 824 1.95 9.25 11.70
C ASN A 824 1.33 8.90 10.33
N LEU A 825 1.42 9.79 9.35
CA LEU A 825 0.99 9.54 7.97
C LEU A 825 2.18 9.12 7.09
N SER A 826 1.94 8.13 6.24
CA SER A 826 2.89 7.59 5.26
C SER A 826 3.24 8.64 4.21
N LEU A 827 4.51 8.66 3.84
CA LEU A 827 5.05 9.46 2.73
C LEU A 827 5.08 8.70 1.40
N GLN A 828 4.73 7.42 1.38
CA GLN A 828 4.97 6.58 0.20
C GLN A 828 3.77 6.47 -0.74
N GLN A 829 2.58 6.84 -0.27
CA GLN A 829 1.35 6.67 -1.04
C GLN A 829 0.97 7.91 -1.82
N GLN A 830 0.71 7.76 -3.12
CA GLN A 830 0.18 8.83 -3.96
C GLN A 830 -1.11 9.43 -3.37
N GLY A 831 -1.20 10.76 -3.37
CA GLY A 831 -2.31 11.51 -2.77
C GLY A 831 -2.27 11.65 -1.24
N GLY A 832 -1.46 10.83 -0.55
CA GLY A 832 -1.22 10.88 0.90
C GLY A 832 -2.37 10.41 1.79
N PHE A 833 -2.24 10.69 3.09
CA PHE A 833 -3.23 10.48 4.16
C PHE A 833 -3.55 9.03 4.54
N GLN A 834 -2.63 8.10 4.32
CA GLN A 834 -2.64 6.78 4.96
C GLN A 834 -1.74 6.73 6.18
N MET A 835 -2.09 5.90 7.16
CA MET A 835 -1.24 5.67 8.33
C MET A 835 0.09 5.01 7.92
N VAL A 836 1.17 5.44 8.57
CA VAL A 836 2.49 4.83 8.41
C VAL A 836 2.57 3.48 9.14
N ASP A 837 3.47 2.60 8.67
CA ASP A 837 3.72 1.31 9.31
C ASP A 837 4.10 1.48 10.79
N LYS A 838 3.60 0.57 11.65
CA LYS A 838 3.87 0.53 13.09
C LYS A 838 5.37 0.60 13.42
N VAL A 839 6.22 -0.04 12.62
CA VAL A 839 7.68 -0.12 12.83
C VAL A 839 8.34 1.26 12.77
N LEU A 840 7.77 2.17 11.99
CA LEU A 840 8.26 3.52 11.77
C LEU A 840 7.57 4.57 12.64
N SER A 841 6.38 4.24 13.17
CA SER A 841 5.47 5.25 13.73
C SER A 841 5.72 5.65 15.18
N TRP A 842 6.37 4.82 16.01
CA TRP A 842 6.39 5.07 17.46
C TRP A 842 7.65 4.57 18.18
N HIS A 843 8.41 5.51 18.75
CA HIS A 843 9.62 5.28 19.55
C HIS A 843 9.67 6.30 20.70
N PRO A 844 9.08 6.02 21.87
CA PRO A 844 8.85 7.01 22.93
C PRO A 844 10.12 7.53 23.60
N ASP A 845 11.21 6.76 23.55
CA ASP A 845 12.51 7.05 24.15
C ASP A 845 13.53 7.65 23.18
N LYS A 846 13.14 7.81 21.91
CA LYS A 846 13.99 8.38 20.86
C LYS A 846 14.46 9.80 21.18
N ALA A 847 13.61 10.63 21.77
CA ALA A 847 13.89 12.05 22.00
C ALA A 847 15.12 12.30 22.89
N TRP A 848 15.50 11.34 23.75
CA TRP A 848 16.71 11.41 24.57
C TRP A 848 17.70 10.27 24.34
N ARG A 849 17.49 9.46 23.30
CA ARG A 849 18.38 8.36 22.87
C ARG A 849 18.81 7.43 24.00
N ALA A 850 17.84 6.86 24.71
CA ALA A 850 18.09 5.99 25.86
C ALA A 850 18.89 4.72 25.50
N GLN A 851 18.72 4.22 24.28
CA GLN A 851 19.47 3.11 23.69
C GLN A 851 19.76 3.42 22.22
N PRO A 852 20.78 2.79 21.62
CA PRO A 852 21.04 2.91 20.19
C PRO A 852 19.84 2.43 19.36
N VAL A 853 19.40 3.24 18.40
CA VAL A 853 18.31 2.91 17.48
C VAL A 853 18.87 2.25 16.22
N VAL A 854 18.52 0.98 16.00
CA VAL A 854 18.96 0.19 14.85
C VAL A 854 17.81 0.02 13.86
N LEU A 855 18.05 0.38 12.61
CA LEU A 855 17.18 0.04 11.47
C LEU A 855 17.81 -1.10 10.69
N ALA A 856 17.17 -2.26 10.66
CA ALA A 856 17.71 -3.44 10.00
C ALA A 856 16.93 -3.79 8.73
N HIS A 857 17.64 -3.99 7.63
CA HIS A 857 17.10 -4.39 6.34
C HIS A 857 17.54 -5.81 5.99
N HIS A 858 16.58 -6.72 5.94
CA HIS A 858 16.79 -8.12 5.58
C HIS A 858 16.52 -8.32 4.08
N ALA A 859 17.19 -9.30 3.47
CA ALA A 859 16.98 -9.64 2.06
C ALA A 859 15.90 -10.72 1.86
N ASP A 860 15.64 -11.56 2.87
CA ASP A 860 14.58 -12.59 2.82
C ASP A 860 13.99 -12.86 4.21
N LEU A 861 12.83 -13.53 4.27
CA LEU A 861 12.17 -13.92 5.52
C LEU A 861 12.50 -15.34 5.99
N GLN A 862 13.41 -16.03 5.31
CA GLN A 862 13.78 -17.42 5.52
C GLN A 862 15.25 -17.52 5.95
N GLY A 863 15.81 -18.73 5.98
CA GLY A 863 17.17 -19.08 6.42
C GLY A 863 18.07 -17.92 6.88
N THR A 864 18.81 -17.34 5.93
CA THR A 864 19.82 -16.28 6.17
C THR A 864 19.26 -14.98 6.72
N GLY A 865 18.08 -14.51 6.26
CA GLY A 865 17.48 -13.30 6.81
C GLY A 865 17.11 -13.45 8.30
N GLN A 866 16.70 -14.66 8.68
CA GLN A 866 16.32 -14.99 10.05
C GLN A 866 17.52 -15.08 10.98
N TYR A 867 18.52 -15.89 10.61
CA TYR A 867 19.69 -16.13 11.47
C TYR A 867 20.65 -14.93 11.55
N ARG A 868 20.67 -14.05 10.55
CA ARG A 868 21.65 -12.95 10.49
C ARG A 868 21.11 -11.57 10.84
N VAL A 869 19.81 -11.34 10.67
CA VAL A 869 19.22 -10.02 10.86
C VAL A 869 18.04 -10.07 11.82
N ILE A 870 16.99 -10.82 11.48
CA ILE A 870 15.71 -10.75 12.21
C ILE A 870 15.84 -11.26 13.65
N GLN A 871 16.41 -12.45 13.86
CA GLN A 871 16.51 -13.05 15.18
C GLN A 871 17.58 -12.38 16.06
N PRO A 872 18.78 -12.03 15.56
CA PRO A 872 19.73 -11.22 16.32
C PRO A 872 19.13 -9.86 16.73
N PHE A 873 18.42 -9.18 15.82
CA PHE A 873 17.73 -7.93 16.14
C PHE A 873 16.70 -8.13 17.27
N ALA A 874 15.83 -9.14 17.14
CA ALA A 874 14.80 -9.43 18.13
C ALA A 874 15.41 -9.78 19.51
N ALA A 875 16.52 -10.53 19.54
CA ALA A 875 17.19 -10.90 20.78
C ALA A 875 17.89 -9.70 21.44
N LEU A 876 18.58 -8.85 20.67
CA LEU A 876 19.18 -7.61 21.17
C LEU A 876 18.12 -6.64 21.72
N LYS A 877 17.01 -6.47 21.01
CA LYS A 877 15.88 -5.65 21.45
C LYS A 877 15.21 -6.22 22.69
N GLY A 878 14.99 -7.53 22.75
CA GLY A 878 14.42 -8.22 23.90
C GLY A 878 15.31 -8.16 25.15
N ALA A 879 16.63 -8.07 24.97
CA ALA A 879 17.60 -7.85 26.04
C ALA A 879 17.71 -6.36 26.46
N GLY A 880 17.08 -5.44 25.74
CA GLY A 880 17.13 -4.00 26.02
C GLY A 880 18.45 -3.33 25.63
N LEU A 881 19.22 -3.95 24.73
CA LEU A 881 20.52 -3.43 24.27
C LEU A 881 20.40 -2.48 23.08
N ILE A 882 19.31 -2.60 22.31
CA ILE A 882 18.99 -1.72 21.17
C ILE A 882 17.50 -1.42 21.14
N GLU A 883 17.14 -0.38 20.41
CA GLU A 883 15.77 -0.11 19.97
C GLU A 883 15.69 -0.09 18.44
N GLY A 884 14.49 0.15 17.89
CA GLY A 884 14.28 0.32 16.47
C GLY A 884 13.43 -0.77 15.82
N GLY A 885 13.74 -1.12 14.57
CA GLY A 885 12.86 -1.90 13.72
C GLY A 885 13.54 -2.64 12.56
N VAL A 886 12.80 -3.58 11.98
CA VAL A 886 13.22 -4.37 10.82
C VAL A 886 12.30 -4.06 9.65
N SER A 887 12.85 -3.78 8.46
CA SER A 887 12.09 -3.46 7.24
C SER A 887 12.65 -4.18 6.01
N PRO A 888 11.82 -4.72 5.10
CA PRO A 888 12.29 -5.34 3.86
C PRO A 888 12.78 -4.32 2.82
N SER A 889 12.29 -3.08 2.88
CA SER A 889 12.66 -1.99 1.98
C SER A 889 13.55 -0.96 2.69
N VAL A 890 14.55 -0.45 1.97
CA VAL A 890 15.33 0.70 2.42
C VAL A 890 14.42 1.92 2.40
N LEU A 891 14.40 2.67 3.50
CA LEU A 891 13.55 3.84 3.63
C LEU A 891 13.99 4.94 2.65
N GLN A 892 13.03 5.70 2.13
CA GLN A 892 13.33 6.91 1.38
C GLN A 892 13.99 7.95 2.28
N VAL A 893 14.65 8.95 1.67
CA VAL A 893 15.47 9.94 2.41
C VAL A 893 14.65 10.68 3.49
N ALA A 894 13.42 11.09 3.18
CA ALA A 894 12.54 11.76 4.13
C ALA A 894 12.09 10.83 5.28
N ASP A 895 11.70 9.60 4.99
CA ASP A 895 11.35 8.59 6.01
C ASP A 895 12.54 8.25 6.90
N LEU A 896 13.74 8.20 6.34
CA LEU A 896 14.97 7.93 7.08
C LEU A 896 15.33 9.07 8.02
N GLU A 897 15.18 10.32 7.58
CA GLU A 897 15.35 11.51 8.43
C GLU A 897 14.28 11.54 9.55
N ARG A 898 13.02 11.16 9.25
CA ARG A 898 11.99 10.96 10.28
C ARG A 898 12.40 9.89 11.28
N TYR A 899 12.99 8.79 10.81
CA TYR A 899 13.38 7.65 11.62
C TYR A 899 14.66 7.91 12.45
N ASP A 900 15.61 8.69 11.94
CA ASP A 900 16.89 9.09 12.57
C ASP A 900 17.59 7.93 13.32
N PRO A 901 17.98 6.85 12.62
CA PRO A 901 18.65 5.72 13.26
C PRO A 901 20.10 6.06 13.65
N ASP A 902 20.62 5.38 14.68
CA ASP A 902 22.05 5.39 15.02
C ASP A 902 22.84 4.41 14.14
N THR A 903 22.18 3.34 13.70
CA THR A 903 22.80 2.30 12.87
C THR A 903 21.81 1.76 11.85
N ILE A 904 22.30 1.52 10.63
CA ILE A 904 21.55 0.86 9.55
C ILE A 904 22.27 -0.43 9.18
N VAL A 905 21.57 -1.57 9.26
CA VAL A 905 22.10 -2.88 8.86
C VAL A 905 21.49 -3.26 7.52
N LEU A 906 22.31 -3.59 6.52
CA LEU A 906 21.92 -3.91 5.16
C LEU A 906 22.40 -5.31 4.79
N GLN A 907 21.49 -6.24 4.53
CA GLN A 907 21.86 -7.59 4.14
C GLN A 907 21.83 -7.77 2.61
N ARG A 908 22.94 -8.25 2.00
CA ARG A 908 23.05 -8.80 0.63
C ARG A 908 22.52 -7.99 -0.56
N ASN A 909 21.95 -6.80 -0.35
CA ASN A 909 21.25 -6.05 -1.39
C ASN A 909 22.24 -5.28 -2.28
N ILE A 910 22.40 -5.73 -3.52
CA ILE A 910 23.39 -5.18 -4.48
C ILE A 910 22.79 -4.87 -5.88
N ASP A 911 21.47 -4.81 -6.02
CA ASP A 911 20.85 -4.29 -7.24
C ASP A 911 20.99 -2.76 -7.35
N GLU A 912 20.78 -2.20 -8.55
CA GLU A 912 21.06 -0.78 -8.83
C GLU A 912 20.17 0.18 -8.01
N GLU A 913 18.90 -0.18 -7.79
CA GLU A 913 17.98 0.62 -6.97
C GLU A 913 18.47 0.69 -5.52
N ARG A 914 18.90 -0.44 -4.96
CA ARG A 914 19.46 -0.52 -3.61
C ARG A 914 20.80 0.18 -3.50
N LEU A 915 21.68 0.07 -4.49
CA LEU A 915 22.94 0.81 -4.52
C LEU A 915 22.73 2.32 -4.54
N GLN A 916 21.75 2.80 -5.30
CA GLN A 916 21.37 4.21 -5.29
C GLN A 916 20.83 4.64 -3.92
N ALA A 917 20.02 3.80 -3.28
CA ALA A 917 19.56 4.04 -1.92
C ALA A 917 20.75 4.09 -0.93
N MET A 918 21.69 3.16 -1.00
CA MET A 918 22.91 3.14 -0.17
C MET A 918 23.77 4.38 -0.36
N ARG A 919 23.94 4.83 -1.61
CA ARG A 919 24.62 6.11 -1.91
C ARG A 919 23.90 7.28 -1.24
N ARG A 920 22.56 7.31 -1.26
CA ARG A 920 21.76 8.31 -0.52
C ARG A 920 21.92 8.18 1.00
N LEU A 921 22.01 6.97 1.55
CA LEU A 921 22.28 6.77 2.99
C LEU A 921 23.64 7.37 3.39
N GLN A 922 24.66 7.22 2.55
CA GLN A 922 25.98 7.80 2.79
C GLN A 922 25.94 9.33 2.84
N VAL A 923 25.15 9.96 1.96
CA VAL A 923 25.06 11.42 1.82
C VAL A 923 24.13 12.06 2.85
N PHE A 924 22.94 11.48 3.07
CA PHE A 924 21.85 12.12 3.81
C PHE A 924 21.58 11.52 5.19
N SER A 925 22.32 10.48 5.60
CA SER A 925 22.18 9.90 6.94
C SER A 925 23.48 9.88 7.71
N ARG A 926 23.41 10.28 8.98
CA ARG A 926 24.52 10.17 9.93
C ARG A 926 24.69 8.79 10.56
N ALA A 927 23.77 7.86 10.31
CA ALA A 927 23.79 6.53 10.92
C ALA A 927 25.06 5.76 10.54
N PHE A 928 25.54 4.89 11.42
CA PHE A 928 26.60 3.93 11.11
C PHE A 928 26.04 2.82 10.20
N LYS A 929 26.66 2.56 9.05
CA LYS A 929 26.16 1.60 8.06
C LYS A 929 26.94 0.30 8.14
N VAL A 930 26.20 -0.78 8.32
CA VAL A 930 26.73 -2.14 8.41
C VAL A 930 26.21 -2.95 7.24
N PHE A 931 27.12 -3.54 6.48
CA PHE A 931 26.76 -4.51 5.44
C PHE A 931 26.89 -5.93 6.00
N GLU A 932 25.82 -6.70 5.94
CA GLU A 932 25.75 -8.08 6.44
C GLU A 932 25.85 -9.06 5.27
N LEU A 933 26.83 -9.95 5.35
CA LEU A 933 27.09 -10.96 4.33
C LEU A 933 27.32 -12.36 4.93
N SER A 934 26.47 -13.31 4.55
CA SER A 934 26.54 -14.70 5.02
C SER A 934 27.28 -15.66 4.09
N ASP A 935 27.39 -15.34 2.80
CA ASP A 935 27.85 -16.23 1.73
C ASP A 935 28.79 -15.52 0.76
N TYR A 936 29.66 -16.29 0.09
CA TYR A 936 30.63 -15.73 -0.86
C TYR A 936 29.99 -15.49 -2.23
N LEU A 937 29.50 -14.27 -2.46
CA LEU A 937 28.73 -13.94 -3.67
C LEU A 937 29.58 -13.81 -4.95
N MET A 938 30.90 -13.64 -4.86
CA MET A 938 31.75 -13.41 -6.04
C MET A 938 31.95 -14.65 -6.92
N ASP A 939 31.71 -15.85 -6.39
CA ASP A 939 31.85 -17.12 -7.12
C ASP A 939 30.67 -18.06 -6.83
N LEU A 940 29.48 -17.66 -7.29
CA LEU A 940 28.27 -18.46 -7.10
C LEU A 940 28.24 -19.70 -8.03
N PRO A 941 27.81 -20.87 -7.53
CA PRO A 941 27.62 -22.05 -8.36
C PRO A 941 26.65 -21.78 -9.53
N ARG A 942 27.06 -22.19 -10.75
CA ARG A 942 26.27 -22.01 -11.98
C ARG A 942 24.89 -22.65 -11.87
N GLY A 943 23.85 -21.89 -12.23
CA GLY A 943 22.47 -22.34 -12.22
C GLY A 943 21.84 -22.42 -10.83
N SER A 944 22.53 -22.02 -9.76
CA SER A 944 21.97 -21.97 -8.41
C SER A 944 20.81 -20.97 -8.32
N ALA A 945 19.87 -21.22 -7.39
CA ALA A 945 18.75 -20.31 -7.16
C ALA A 945 19.21 -18.90 -6.77
N LEU A 946 20.26 -18.81 -5.93
CA LEU A 946 20.86 -17.55 -5.51
C LEU A 946 21.46 -16.78 -6.70
N GLN A 947 22.15 -17.45 -7.63
CA GLN A 947 22.68 -16.79 -8.83
C GLN A 947 21.57 -16.17 -9.69
N ARG A 948 20.41 -16.82 -9.81
CA ARG A 948 19.28 -16.30 -10.61
C ARG A 948 18.63 -15.05 -10.01
N GLN A 949 18.84 -14.81 -8.72
CA GLN A 949 18.32 -13.65 -8.00
C GLN A 949 19.31 -12.47 -7.97
N MET A 950 20.53 -12.68 -8.46
CA MET A 950 21.60 -11.67 -8.42
C MET A 950 21.70 -10.89 -9.74
N PRO A 951 22.15 -9.63 -9.70
CA PRO A 951 22.40 -8.84 -10.92
C PRO A 951 23.52 -9.46 -11.76
N GLU A 952 23.61 -9.08 -13.05
CA GLU A 952 24.64 -9.61 -13.96
C GLU A 952 26.07 -9.28 -13.47
N ASP A 953 26.33 -8.06 -13.01
CA ASP A 953 27.63 -7.63 -12.47
C ASP A 953 27.66 -7.68 -10.93
N ILE A 954 27.69 -8.91 -10.39
CA ILE A 954 27.74 -9.15 -8.94
C ILE A 954 28.96 -8.49 -8.30
N VAL A 955 30.13 -8.63 -8.93
CA VAL A 955 31.41 -8.20 -8.35
C VAL A 955 31.48 -6.67 -8.30
N GLY A 956 31.18 -5.99 -9.42
CA GLY A 956 31.19 -4.53 -9.47
C GLY A 956 30.17 -3.91 -8.54
N ASN A 957 28.96 -4.48 -8.48
CA ASN A 957 27.92 -4.00 -7.59
C ASN A 957 28.25 -4.22 -6.10
N LEU A 958 28.82 -5.37 -5.74
CA LEU A 958 29.25 -5.62 -4.37
C LEU A 958 30.38 -4.67 -3.96
N GLN A 959 31.35 -4.39 -4.83
CA GLN A 959 32.41 -3.42 -4.56
C GLN A 959 31.86 -2.01 -4.35
N ARG A 960 30.87 -1.58 -5.16
CA ARG A 960 30.16 -0.30 -4.96
C ARG A 960 29.37 -0.29 -3.65
N GLY A 961 28.67 -1.37 -3.32
CA GLY A 961 27.93 -1.47 -2.06
C GLY A 961 28.86 -1.36 -0.84
N LEU A 962 30.00 -2.05 -0.88
CA LEU A 962 31.01 -1.99 0.19
C LEU A 962 31.65 -0.61 0.35
N SER A 963 31.71 0.23 -0.69
CA SER A 963 32.24 1.59 -0.57
C SER A 963 31.27 2.60 0.07
N TYR A 964 30.00 2.22 0.23
CA TYR A 964 28.96 3.06 0.86
C TYR A 964 28.71 2.75 2.34
N VAL A 965 29.41 1.77 2.91
CA VAL A 965 29.21 1.33 4.29
C VAL A 965 30.45 1.56 5.15
N ASP A 966 30.26 1.58 6.47
CA ASP A 966 31.33 1.80 7.44
C ASP A 966 31.93 0.48 7.94
N ARG A 967 31.19 -0.63 7.85
CA ARG A 967 31.61 -1.95 8.33
C ARG A 967 31.01 -3.09 7.53
N LEU A 968 31.81 -4.12 7.31
CA LEU A 968 31.37 -5.42 6.78
C LEU A 968 31.30 -6.45 7.92
N VAL A 969 30.13 -7.06 8.12
CA VAL A 969 29.93 -8.16 9.07
C VAL A 969 29.75 -9.46 8.29
N VAL A 970 30.60 -10.44 8.57
CA VAL A 970 30.60 -11.76 7.92
C VAL A 970 30.34 -12.90 8.90
N SER A 971 29.91 -14.04 8.37
CA SER A 971 29.54 -15.21 9.19
C SER A 971 30.72 -16.12 9.56
N THR A 972 31.85 -16.05 8.85
CA THR A 972 32.99 -16.97 9.00
C THR A 972 34.35 -16.28 8.82
N PRO A 973 35.44 -16.84 9.38
CA PRO A 973 36.80 -16.37 9.12
C PRO A 973 37.22 -16.48 7.65
N ALA A 974 36.79 -17.54 6.95
CA ALA A 974 37.09 -17.74 5.52
C ALA A 974 36.53 -16.60 4.65
N LEU A 975 35.29 -16.16 4.92
CA LEU A 975 34.73 -14.97 4.27
C LEU A 975 35.57 -13.73 4.57
N ALA A 976 35.94 -13.51 5.83
CA ALA A 976 36.73 -12.34 6.20
C ALA A 976 38.07 -12.28 5.45
N GLU A 977 38.73 -13.43 5.27
CA GLU A 977 39.99 -13.53 4.53
C GLU A 977 39.81 -13.12 3.06
N HIS A 978 38.77 -13.60 2.39
CA HIS A 978 38.51 -13.23 0.99
C HIS A 978 38.08 -11.78 0.82
N PHE A 979 37.45 -11.18 1.83
CA PHE A 979 37.07 -9.77 1.82
C PHE A 979 38.14 -8.81 2.39
N ALA A 980 39.27 -9.32 2.90
CA ALA A 980 40.29 -8.52 3.58
C ALA A 980 40.88 -7.37 2.74
N HIS A 981 40.88 -7.51 1.41
CA HIS A 981 41.32 -6.46 0.48
C HIS A 981 40.20 -5.55 -0.03
N HIS A 982 38.95 -5.84 0.33
CA HIS A 982 37.76 -5.13 -0.15
C HIS A 982 37.17 -4.15 0.88
N HIS A 983 37.43 -4.35 2.18
CA HIS A 983 36.93 -3.47 3.23
C HIS A 983 37.89 -3.41 4.42
N SER A 984 38.02 -2.23 5.06
CA SER A 984 39.00 -2.00 6.13
C SER A 984 38.53 -2.42 7.53
N ASP A 985 37.23 -2.32 7.83
CA ASP A 985 36.61 -2.83 9.07
C ASP A 985 35.75 -4.06 8.78
N ILE A 986 36.28 -5.25 9.05
CA ILE A 986 35.57 -6.53 8.89
C ILE A 986 35.40 -7.18 10.27
N ARG A 987 34.16 -7.53 10.63
CA ARG A 987 33.85 -8.23 11.87
C ARG A 987 33.28 -9.61 11.58
N ILE A 988 33.87 -10.63 12.20
CA ILE A 988 33.37 -12.00 12.14
C ILE A 988 32.38 -12.16 13.28
N VAL A 989 31.13 -12.44 12.94
CA VAL A 989 30.10 -12.83 13.90
C VAL A 989 29.50 -14.12 13.40
N GLU A 990 29.73 -15.20 14.13
CA GLU A 990 29.24 -16.51 13.73
C GLU A 990 27.74 -16.68 14.03
N ASN A 991 27.10 -17.60 13.32
CA ASN A 991 25.68 -17.89 13.54
C ASN A 991 25.43 -18.44 14.96
N ARG A 992 24.28 -18.06 15.52
CA ARG A 992 23.80 -18.51 16.82
C ARG A 992 22.33 -18.86 16.70
N LEU A 993 21.87 -19.86 17.46
CA LEU A 993 20.50 -20.34 17.39
C LEU A 993 19.58 -19.49 18.27
N PRO A 994 18.41 -19.05 17.76
CA PRO A 994 17.42 -18.35 18.57
C PRO A 994 16.92 -19.24 19.72
N VAL A 995 17.04 -18.75 20.95
CA VAL A 995 16.61 -19.47 22.16
C VAL A 995 15.15 -19.89 22.07
N ALA A 996 14.26 -18.99 21.65
CA ALA A 996 12.83 -19.26 21.53
C ALA A 996 12.48 -20.37 20.54
N TRP A 997 13.36 -20.70 19.59
CA TRP A 997 13.11 -21.70 18.55
C TRP A 997 13.72 -23.05 18.90
N TRP A 998 14.92 -23.04 19.49
CA TRP A 998 15.74 -24.23 19.64
C TRP A 998 15.82 -24.74 21.08
N GLN A 999 15.37 -23.96 22.06
CA GLN A 999 15.31 -24.40 23.45
C GLN A 999 14.11 -25.32 23.73
N GLY A 1000 14.34 -26.36 24.54
CA GLY A 1000 13.27 -27.26 24.98
C GLY A 1000 12.85 -28.31 23.96
N LEU A 1001 13.55 -28.43 22.82
CA LEU A 1001 13.30 -29.48 21.84
C LEU A 1001 13.57 -30.87 22.41
N GLN A 1002 12.63 -31.79 22.19
CA GLN A 1002 12.71 -33.19 22.59
C GLN A 1002 12.67 -34.09 21.35
N ALA A 1003 13.78 -34.78 21.09
CA ALA A 1003 13.82 -35.88 20.13
C ALA A 1003 13.82 -37.21 20.88
N GLN A 1004 13.19 -38.22 20.28
CA GLN A 1004 13.20 -39.59 20.78
C GLN A 1004 14.23 -40.41 20.01
N ARG A 1005 14.75 -41.46 20.65
CA ARG A 1005 15.77 -42.36 20.11
C ARG A 1005 15.14 -43.72 19.80
N ARG A 1006 15.62 -44.41 18.77
CA ARG A 1006 15.22 -45.79 18.42
C ARG A 1006 13.71 -45.96 18.20
N MET A 1007 13.10 -44.99 17.52
CA MET A 1007 11.66 -45.04 17.22
C MET A 1007 11.32 -45.89 15.99
N GLY A 1008 12.30 -46.14 15.12
CA GLY A 1008 12.15 -46.97 13.92
C GLY A 1008 12.30 -48.47 14.20
N SER A 1009 11.90 -49.28 13.22
CA SER A 1009 12.19 -50.72 13.22
C SER A 1009 13.67 -51.01 12.93
N LYS A 1010 14.35 -50.06 12.27
CA LYS A 1010 15.80 -49.97 12.10
C LYS A 1010 16.28 -48.58 12.56
N PRO A 1011 17.59 -48.39 12.80
CA PRO A 1011 18.14 -47.07 13.10
C PRO A 1011 17.77 -46.06 12.02
N ARG A 1012 17.33 -44.87 12.45
CA ARG A 1012 16.87 -43.80 11.56
C ARG A 1012 18.04 -42.89 11.21
N VAL A 1013 18.43 -42.85 9.95
CA VAL A 1013 19.50 -41.99 9.44
C VAL A 1013 18.91 -40.94 8.53
N GLY A 1014 19.22 -39.68 8.75
CA GLY A 1014 18.51 -38.62 8.03
C GLY A 1014 19.31 -37.40 7.63
N TRP A 1015 18.73 -36.68 6.67
CA TRP A 1015 19.23 -35.44 6.11
C TRP A 1015 18.10 -34.41 6.02
N ALA A 1016 18.45 -33.13 6.12
CA ALA A 1016 17.52 -32.03 6.03
C ALA A 1016 18.11 -30.89 5.17
N GLY A 1017 17.36 -30.45 4.16
CA GLY A 1017 17.77 -29.37 3.27
C GLY A 1017 16.77 -29.08 2.15
N GLY A 1018 16.80 -27.85 1.63
CA GLY A 1018 15.90 -27.38 0.57
C GLY A 1018 16.33 -27.83 -0.82
N TRP A 1019 15.58 -27.41 -1.84
CA TRP A 1019 15.85 -27.74 -3.25
C TRP A 1019 17.21 -27.20 -3.73
N GLU A 1020 17.64 -26.09 -3.14
CA GLU A 1020 18.94 -25.46 -3.35
C GLU A 1020 20.13 -26.27 -2.80
N GLN A 1021 19.87 -27.22 -1.89
CA GLN A 1021 20.89 -28.09 -1.26
C GLN A 1021 20.84 -29.54 -1.79
N VAL A 1022 20.03 -29.82 -2.82
CA VAL A 1022 19.86 -31.19 -3.35
C VAL A 1022 21.18 -31.82 -3.80
N ALA A 1023 22.11 -31.03 -4.34
CA ALA A 1023 23.43 -31.51 -4.73
C ALA A 1023 24.22 -32.11 -3.53
N GLU A 1024 23.95 -31.67 -2.31
CA GLU A 1024 24.55 -32.22 -1.09
C GLU A 1024 23.98 -33.62 -0.78
N LEU A 1025 22.67 -33.84 -0.98
CA LEU A 1025 22.05 -35.16 -0.84
C LEU A 1025 22.50 -36.13 -1.95
N GLU A 1026 22.70 -35.62 -3.17
CA GLU A 1026 23.22 -36.42 -4.29
C GLU A 1026 24.65 -36.92 -4.05
N LEU A 1027 25.46 -36.20 -3.27
CA LEU A 1027 26.82 -36.62 -2.90
C LEU A 1027 26.83 -37.96 -2.15
N ILE A 1028 25.77 -38.23 -1.37
CA ILE A 1028 25.60 -39.47 -0.61
C ILE A 1028 24.58 -40.42 -1.25
N ALA A 1029 24.17 -40.21 -2.51
CA ALA A 1029 23.20 -41.05 -3.20
C ALA A 1029 23.57 -42.54 -3.20
N GLU A 1030 24.84 -42.87 -3.47
CA GLU A 1030 25.31 -44.26 -3.45
C GLU A 1030 25.39 -44.84 -2.03
N VAL A 1031 25.64 -44.00 -1.02
CA VAL A 1031 25.58 -44.39 0.40
C VAL A 1031 24.13 -44.76 0.77
N ILE A 1032 23.16 -43.94 0.34
CA ILE A 1032 21.73 -44.18 0.58
C ILE A 1032 21.30 -45.53 0.00
N LYS A 1033 21.68 -45.80 -1.25
CA LYS A 1033 21.40 -47.08 -1.92
C LYS A 1033 22.04 -48.26 -1.19
N ALA A 1034 23.32 -48.14 -0.84
CA ALA A 1034 24.10 -49.20 -0.21
C ALA A 1034 23.57 -49.60 1.17
N LEU A 1035 23.03 -48.66 1.96
CA LEU A 1035 22.52 -48.91 3.31
C LEU A 1035 20.99 -49.06 3.39
N SER A 1036 20.27 -49.04 2.27
CA SER A 1036 18.79 -49.14 2.24
C SER A 1036 18.22 -50.39 2.94
N GLY A 1037 19.01 -51.46 3.05
CA GLY A 1037 18.68 -52.66 3.82
C GLY A 1037 19.02 -52.59 5.31
N GLU A 1038 19.89 -51.67 5.73
CA GLU A 1038 20.46 -51.59 7.09
C GLU A 1038 19.80 -50.51 7.95
N VAL A 1039 19.30 -49.42 7.35
CA VAL A 1039 18.73 -48.25 8.07
C VAL A 1039 17.39 -47.79 7.49
N GLU A 1040 16.66 -46.99 8.25
CA GLU A 1040 15.50 -46.23 7.76
C GLU A 1040 15.96 -44.82 7.36
N TRP A 1041 15.94 -44.52 6.06
CA TRP A 1041 16.30 -43.18 5.56
C TRP A 1041 15.19 -42.17 5.77
N VAL A 1042 15.53 -41.03 6.38
CA VAL A 1042 14.59 -39.94 6.68
C VAL A 1042 15.06 -38.65 5.99
N VAL A 1043 14.20 -38.04 5.19
CA VAL A 1043 14.52 -36.78 4.49
C VAL A 1043 13.50 -35.71 4.82
N LEU A 1044 13.98 -34.56 5.29
CA LEU A 1044 13.19 -33.35 5.49
C LEU A 1044 13.58 -32.27 4.48
N GLY A 1045 12.70 -31.97 3.54
CA GLY A 1045 12.92 -31.00 2.47
C GLY A 1045 12.99 -31.68 1.10
N ALA A 1046 13.90 -31.26 0.23
CA ALA A 1046 13.92 -31.72 -1.15
C ALA A 1046 14.55 -33.10 -1.32
N CYS A 1047 13.90 -33.98 -2.08
CA CYS A 1047 14.46 -35.29 -2.46
C CYS A 1047 14.30 -35.55 -3.96
N PRO A 1048 15.40 -35.81 -4.70
CA PRO A 1048 15.37 -36.27 -6.09
C PRO A 1048 14.46 -37.50 -6.26
N ALA A 1049 13.72 -37.54 -7.37
CA ALA A 1049 12.84 -38.67 -7.69
C ALA A 1049 13.59 -40.01 -7.75
N THR A 1050 14.87 -39.98 -8.12
CA THR A 1050 15.75 -41.15 -8.19
C THR A 1050 16.06 -41.77 -6.82
N LEU A 1051 16.02 -40.98 -5.75
CA LEU A 1051 16.31 -41.44 -4.38
C LEU A 1051 15.05 -41.84 -3.61
N ARG A 1052 13.87 -41.33 -3.99
CA ARG A 1052 12.58 -41.62 -3.32
C ARG A 1052 12.31 -43.10 -3.04
N PRO A 1053 12.63 -44.07 -3.92
CA PRO A 1053 12.40 -45.49 -3.63
C PRO A 1053 13.17 -46.03 -2.40
N TYR A 1054 14.23 -45.34 -1.97
CA TYR A 1054 15.07 -45.74 -0.84
C TYR A 1054 14.77 -44.97 0.46
N ILE A 1055 13.90 -43.95 0.39
CA ILE A 1055 13.56 -43.10 1.55
C ILE A 1055 12.34 -43.69 2.28
N HIS A 1056 12.48 -43.89 3.58
CA HIS A 1056 11.43 -44.44 4.44
C HIS A 1056 10.43 -43.38 4.91
N ASP A 1057 10.92 -42.21 5.33
CA ASP A 1057 10.10 -41.07 5.79
C ASP A 1057 10.55 -39.81 5.03
N TYR A 1058 9.62 -39.19 4.29
CA TYR A 1058 9.87 -38.02 3.46
C TYR A 1058 8.87 -36.92 3.81
N ARG A 1059 9.37 -35.75 4.22
CA ARG A 1059 8.55 -34.59 4.61
C ARG A 1059 8.95 -33.37 3.80
N VAL A 1060 7.97 -32.69 3.21
CA VAL A 1060 8.14 -31.43 2.46
C VAL A 1060 7.32 -30.31 3.10
N ASP A 1061 7.67 -29.07 2.78
CA ASP A 1061 6.85 -27.88 3.04
C ASP A 1061 6.56 -27.61 4.53
N VAL A 1062 7.59 -27.66 5.37
CA VAL A 1062 7.47 -27.24 6.78
C VAL A 1062 7.61 -25.73 6.89
N PRO A 1063 6.58 -25.00 7.39
CA PRO A 1063 6.71 -23.58 7.67
C PRO A 1063 7.83 -23.31 8.66
N LEU A 1064 8.60 -22.24 8.44
CA LEU A 1064 9.81 -21.93 9.21
C LEU A 1064 9.61 -21.95 10.74
N HIS A 1065 8.50 -21.38 11.24
CA HIS A 1065 8.21 -21.34 12.68
C HIS A 1065 7.97 -22.73 13.32
N ARG A 1066 7.73 -23.76 12.50
CA ARG A 1066 7.60 -25.17 12.93
C ARG A 1066 8.82 -26.02 12.58
N TYR A 1067 9.79 -25.44 11.86
CA TYR A 1067 10.96 -26.16 11.39
C TYR A 1067 11.78 -26.80 12.52
N PRO A 1068 12.10 -26.10 13.62
CA PRO A 1068 12.87 -26.70 14.72
C PRO A 1068 12.15 -27.91 15.34
N GLN A 1069 10.83 -27.80 15.56
CA GLN A 1069 10.05 -28.93 16.07
C GLN A 1069 10.00 -30.06 15.05
N ALA A 1070 9.70 -29.78 13.78
CA ALA A 1070 9.61 -30.81 12.75
C ALA A 1070 10.94 -31.57 12.60
N LEU A 1071 12.07 -30.87 12.70
CA LEU A 1071 13.39 -31.46 12.68
C LEU A 1071 13.63 -32.39 13.88
N ALA A 1072 13.28 -31.95 15.10
CA ALA A 1072 13.38 -32.80 16.29
C ALA A 1072 12.48 -34.05 16.19
N HIS A 1073 11.27 -33.92 15.64
CA HIS A 1073 10.31 -35.01 15.44
C HIS A 1073 10.67 -35.97 14.28
N LEU A 1074 11.82 -35.80 13.63
CA LEU A 1074 12.37 -36.83 12.76
C LEU A 1074 12.88 -38.04 13.57
N ASN A 1075 13.22 -37.81 14.85
CA ASN A 1075 13.73 -38.82 15.77
C ASN A 1075 14.91 -39.60 15.17
N LEU A 1076 15.90 -38.87 14.65
CA LEU A 1076 17.07 -39.46 13.99
C LEU A 1076 18.00 -40.08 15.04
N ASP A 1077 18.48 -41.28 14.75
CA ASP A 1077 19.56 -41.91 15.51
C ASP A 1077 20.94 -41.41 15.01
N ILE A 1078 21.03 -41.01 13.72
CA ILE A 1078 22.22 -40.37 13.12
C ILE A 1078 21.75 -39.30 12.11
N ALA A 1079 22.31 -38.10 12.17
CA ALA A 1079 22.12 -37.05 11.16
C ALA A 1079 23.36 -36.91 10.26
N LEU A 1080 23.14 -36.76 8.96
CA LEU A 1080 24.22 -36.55 7.98
C LEU A 1080 24.23 -35.11 7.48
N ALA A 1081 25.42 -34.51 7.46
CA ALA A 1081 25.65 -33.17 6.93
C ALA A 1081 26.69 -33.21 5.77
N PRO A 1082 26.33 -33.77 4.60
CA PRO A 1082 27.19 -33.77 3.44
C PRO A 1082 27.35 -32.35 2.87
N MET A 1083 28.53 -32.03 2.36
CA MET A 1083 28.81 -30.78 1.67
C MET A 1083 29.93 -30.97 0.65
N ALA A 1084 29.70 -30.55 -0.59
CA ALA A 1084 30.72 -30.60 -1.64
C ALA A 1084 31.83 -29.56 -1.40
N GLN A 1085 33.06 -29.87 -1.79
CA GLN A 1085 34.17 -28.93 -1.65
C GLN A 1085 34.15 -27.90 -2.79
N SER A 1086 34.05 -26.62 -2.44
CA SER A 1086 34.11 -25.48 -3.37
C SER A 1086 34.39 -24.21 -2.57
N LEU A 1087 34.91 -23.17 -3.23
CA LEU A 1087 35.17 -21.88 -2.58
C LEU A 1087 33.93 -21.31 -1.87
N PHE A 1088 32.77 -21.42 -2.53
CA PHE A 1088 31.48 -21.03 -1.97
C PHE A 1088 31.13 -21.80 -0.68
N ASN A 1089 31.33 -23.11 -0.66
CA ASN A 1089 31.00 -23.96 0.49
C ASN A 1089 32.03 -23.85 1.61
N ASP A 1090 33.31 -23.63 1.29
CA ASP A 1090 34.38 -23.39 2.27
C ASP A 1090 34.09 -22.12 3.10
N CYS A 1091 33.38 -21.16 2.50
CA CYS A 1091 32.93 -19.92 3.14
C CYS A 1091 31.63 -20.05 3.97
N LYS A 1092 30.86 -21.14 3.81
CA LYS A 1092 29.57 -21.31 4.49
C LYS A 1092 29.71 -21.42 6.00
N SER A 1093 28.64 -21.08 6.72
CA SER A 1093 28.57 -21.28 8.18
C SER A 1093 28.26 -22.73 8.58
N ASN A 1094 28.53 -23.06 9.84
CA ASN A 1094 28.25 -24.36 10.45
C ASN A 1094 26.79 -24.56 10.93
N VAL A 1095 25.83 -23.75 10.47
CA VAL A 1095 24.47 -23.71 11.02
C VAL A 1095 23.78 -25.08 11.06
N ARG A 1096 24.01 -25.93 10.05
CA ARG A 1096 23.42 -27.28 9.99
C ARG A 1096 23.85 -28.17 11.16
N LEU A 1097 25.11 -28.06 11.60
CA LEU A 1097 25.61 -28.79 12.77
C LEU A 1097 24.93 -28.31 14.06
N LEU A 1098 24.68 -27.00 14.15
CA LEU A 1098 23.98 -26.41 15.30
C LEU A 1098 22.53 -26.91 15.36
N GLU A 1099 21.81 -26.91 14.23
CA GLU A 1099 20.41 -27.36 14.17
C GLU A 1099 20.26 -28.84 14.56
N TYR A 1100 21.09 -29.72 14.00
CA TYR A 1100 21.07 -31.14 14.37
C TYR A 1100 21.49 -31.39 15.82
N GLY A 1101 22.51 -30.67 16.29
CA GLY A 1101 22.98 -30.82 17.65
C GLY A 1101 22.00 -30.29 18.69
N ALA A 1102 21.24 -29.23 18.41
CA ALA A 1102 20.15 -28.76 19.29
C ALA A 1102 19.05 -29.82 19.46
N CYS A 1103 18.79 -30.63 18.42
CA CYS A 1103 17.90 -31.79 18.50
C CYS A 1103 18.51 -32.96 19.29
N GLY A 1104 19.83 -32.97 19.52
CA GLY A 1104 20.56 -34.05 20.19
C GLY A 1104 20.92 -35.22 19.28
N PHE A 1105 20.95 -34.98 17.96
CA PHE A 1105 21.36 -35.98 17.00
C PHE A 1105 22.88 -36.12 16.95
N PRO A 1106 23.42 -37.34 16.95
CA PRO A 1106 24.81 -37.58 16.56
C PRO A 1106 25.01 -37.18 15.10
N VAL A 1107 26.08 -36.44 14.79
CA VAL A 1107 26.30 -35.89 13.43
C VAL A 1107 27.55 -36.46 12.78
N ILE A 1108 27.38 -36.95 11.55
CA ILE A 1108 28.48 -37.28 10.63
C ILE A 1108 28.46 -36.23 9.51
N ALA A 1109 29.58 -35.53 9.29
CA ALA A 1109 29.66 -34.40 8.38
C ALA A 1109 30.84 -34.53 7.43
N SER A 1110 30.76 -33.88 6.27
CA SER A 1110 31.89 -33.80 5.34
C SER A 1110 33.10 -33.11 5.99
N ASP A 1111 34.30 -33.58 5.69
CA ASP A 1111 35.56 -32.98 6.10
C ASP A 1111 35.89 -31.77 5.21
N VAL A 1112 35.22 -30.64 5.47
CA VAL A 1112 35.34 -29.37 4.73
C VAL A 1112 35.70 -28.22 5.69
N PRO A 1113 36.36 -27.14 5.21
CA PRO A 1113 36.85 -26.05 6.06
C PRO A 1113 35.82 -25.45 7.03
N CYS A 1114 34.56 -25.31 6.60
CA CYS A 1114 33.49 -24.75 7.45
C CYS A 1114 33.07 -25.63 8.64
N TYR A 1115 33.45 -26.92 8.64
CA TYR A 1115 33.21 -27.86 9.74
C TYR A 1115 34.48 -28.25 10.51
N GLN A 1116 35.66 -27.90 10.00
CA GLN A 1116 36.96 -28.21 10.61
C GLN A 1116 37.31 -27.25 11.78
N GLY A 1117 38.26 -27.68 12.62
CA GLY A 1117 38.87 -26.82 13.66
C GLY A 1117 37.97 -26.48 14.85
N ARG A 1118 36.83 -27.17 15.01
CA ARG A 1118 35.83 -26.93 16.06
C ARG A 1118 35.93 -27.96 17.18
N SER A 1119 36.88 -27.78 18.11
CA SER A 1119 37.02 -28.69 19.26
C SER A 1119 35.82 -28.68 20.21
N ASP A 1120 35.00 -27.64 20.13
CA ASP A 1120 33.79 -27.45 20.93
C ASP A 1120 32.54 -28.14 20.33
N LEU A 1121 32.57 -28.59 19.07
CA LEU A 1121 31.47 -29.31 18.43
C LEU A 1121 31.88 -30.77 18.16
N PRO A 1122 31.49 -31.73 19.02
CA PRO A 1122 31.87 -33.14 18.85
C PRO A 1122 31.08 -33.78 17.69
N VAL A 1123 31.64 -33.72 16.48
CA VAL A 1123 31.10 -34.33 15.25
C VAL A 1123 32.11 -35.29 14.62
N THR A 1124 31.62 -36.25 13.83
CA THR A 1124 32.50 -37.15 13.05
C THR A 1124 32.70 -36.59 11.65
N LEU A 1125 33.93 -36.19 11.31
CA LEU A 1125 34.26 -35.68 9.97
C LEU A 1125 34.72 -36.82 9.06
N VAL A 1126 34.23 -36.84 7.83
CA VAL A 1126 34.56 -37.84 6.82
C VAL A 1126 34.89 -37.20 5.48
N ARG A 1127 35.87 -37.77 4.77
CA ARG A 1127 36.11 -37.39 3.37
C ARG A 1127 34.91 -37.79 2.53
N ASN A 1128 34.63 -37.02 1.47
CA ASN A 1128 33.50 -37.24 0.56
C ASN A 1128 33.73 -38.44 -0.39
N SER A 1129 34.01 -39.62 0.17
CA SER A 1129 34.14 -40.88 -0.54
C SER A 1129 33.09 -41.88 -0.04
N LEU A 1130 32.63 -42.77 -0.92
CA LEU A 1130 31.66 -43.80 -0.55
C LEU A 1130 32.16 -44.67 0.61
N SER A 1131 33.45 -45.02 0.63
CA SER A 1131 34.03 -45.87 1.68
C SER A 1131 34.06 -45.18 3.03
N ASP A 1132 34.50 -43.91 3.10
CA ASP A 1132 34.61 -43.18 4.36
C ASP A 1132 33.23 -42.93 4.98
N TRP A 1133 32.22 -42.58 4.16
CA TRP A 1133 30.83 -42.44 4.62
C TRP A 1133 30.24 -43.76 5.16
N LEU A 1134 30.43 -44.87 4.44
CA LEU A 1134 29.93 -46.18 4.88
C LEU A 1134 30.61 -46.65 6.16
N GLU A 1135 31.93 -46.46 6.28
CA GLU A 1135 32.71 -46.83 7.47
C GLU A 1135 32.24 -46.04 8.70
N ALA A 1136 32.10 -44.72 8.59
CA ALA A 1136 31.65 -43.88 9.70
C ALA A 1136 30.20 -44.20 10.11
N ILE A 1137 29.28 -44.35 9.16
CA ILE A 1137 27.89 -44.71 9.50
C ILE A 1137 27.85 -46.06 10.21
N ARG A 1138 28.53 -47.09 9.69
CA ARG A 1138 28.57 -48.42 10.33
C ARG A 1138 29.27 -48.41 11.69
N MET A 1139 30.28 -47.57 11.88
CA MET A 1139 30.92 -47.35 13.19
C MET A 1139 29.90 -46.84 14.22
N HIS A 1140 29.09 -45.83 13.88
CA HIS A 1140 28.04 -45.30 14.77
C HIS A 1140 26.91 -46.31 14.98
N LEU A 1141 26.52 -47.08 13.96
CA LEU A 1141 25.51 -48.13 14.08
C LEU A 1141 25.96 -49.29 14.98
N ALA A 1142 27.27 -49.57 15.04
CA ALA A 1142 27.84 -50.63 15.87
C ALA A 1142 27.84 -50.28 17.39
N ASP A 1143 27.96 -48.99 17.74
CA ASP A 1143 27.84 -48.48 19.12
C ASP A 1143 26.87 -47.29 19.17
N MET A 1144 25.57 -47.59 19.06
CA MET A 1144 24.52 -46.55 19.12
C MET A 1144 24.48 -45.81 20.46
N ASP A 1145 24.84 -46.46 21.58
CA ASP A 1145 24.89 -45.78 22.88
C ASP A 1145 26.03 -44.76 22.92
N GLY A 1146 27.18 -45.09 22.31
CA GLY A 1146 28.28 -44.16 22.06
C GLY A 1146 27.90 -43.01 21.14
N ALA A 1147 27.24 -43.31 20.01
CA ALA A 1147 26.73 -42.28 19.10
C ALA A 1147 25.80 -41.31 19.84
N HIS A 1148 24.83 -41.81 20.60
CA HIS A 1148 23.91 -41.01 21.40
C HIS A 1148 24.60 -40.14 22.44
N ARG A 1149 25.65 -40.63 23.11
CA ARG A 1149 26.47 -39.79 24.01
C ARG A 1149 27.15 -38.64 23.27
N LEU A 1150 27.60 -38.84 22.04
CA LEU A 1150 28.13 -37.76 21.20
C LEU A 1150 27.05 -36.73 20.85
N GLY A 1151 25.84 -37.19 20.52
CA GLY A 1151 24.68 -36.31 20.31
C GLY A 1151 24.31 -35.49 21.55
N ASP A 1152 24.35 -36.09 22.74
CA ASP A 1152 24.13 -35.41 24.02
C ASP A 1152 25.22 -34.37 24.32
N ALA A 1153 26.48 -34.70 24.07
CA ALA A 1153 27.60 -33.78 24.24
C ALA A 1153 27.52 -32.59 23.27
N LEU A 1154 27.14 -32.86 22.01
CA LEU A 1154 26.93 -31.81 21.01
C LEU A 1154 25.79 -30.88 21.41
N LYS A 1155 24.66 -31.43 21.87
CA LYS A 1155 23.53 -30.65 22.40
C LYS A 1155 23.96 -29.77 23.56
N ALA A 1156 24.67 -30.32 24.54
CA ALA A 1156 25.16 -29.57 25.70
C ALA A 1156 26.05 -28.40 25.27
N SER A 1157 26.99 -28.62 24.36
CA SER A 1157 27.87 -27.57 23.85
C SER A 1157 27.09 -26.44 23.15
N ILE A 1158 26.11 -26.80 22.31
CA ILE A 1158 25.29 -25.82 21.59
C ILE A 1158 24.49 -24.96 22.56
N HIS A 1159 23.82 -25.58 23.54
CA HIS A 1159 23.07 -24.87 24.56
C HIS A 1159 23.93 -23.96 25.43
N GLN A 1160 25.21 -24.29 25.62
CA GLN A 1160 26.12 -23.51 26.44
C GLN A 1160 26.78 -22.35 25.69
N HIS A 1161 27.06 -22.51 24.39
CA HIS A 1161 27.95 -21.59 23.65
C HIS A 1161 27.39 -21.04 22.34
N TRP A 1162 26.35 -21.67 21.78
CA TRP A 1162 25.86 -21.39 20.43
C TRP A 1162 24.43 -20.84 20.37
N MET A 1163 23.85 -20.50 21.51
CA MET A 1163 22.54 -19.85 21.61
C MET A 1163 22.65 -18.32 21.50
N LEU A 1164 21.61 -17.64 21.03
CA LEU A 1164 21.48 -16.18 21.00
C LEU A 1164 21.11 -15.61 22.38
N ASP A 1165 21.98 -15.78 23.36
CA ASP A 1165 21.85 -15.28 24.73
C ASP A 1165 23.22 -14.93 25.35
N GLY A 1166 23.20 -14.34 26.55
CA GLY A 1166 24.40 -14.07 27.35
C GLY A 1166 25.49 -13.31 26.58
N ASP A 1167 26.72 -13.84 26.63
CA ASP A 1167 27.89 -13.25 25.99
C ASP A 1167 27.79 -13.25 24.46
N SER A 1168 27.02 -14.16 23.87
CA SER A 1168 26.92 -14.25 22.40
C SER A 1168 26.22 -13.02 21.81
N LEU A 1169 25.23 -12.47 22.52
CA LEU A 1169 24.55 -11.23 22.14
C LEU A 1169 25.49 -10.02 22.16
N GLN A 1170 26.50 -10.01 23.02
CA GLN A 1170 27.46 -8.91 23.08
C GLN A 1170 28.33 -8.83 21.81
N TYR A 1171 28.60 -9.96 21.14
CA TYR A 1171 29.30 -9.93 19.85
C TYR A 1171 28.45 -9.27 18.76
N TRP A 1172 27.16 -9.60 18.70
CA TRP A 1172 26.21 -8.97 17.76
C TRP A 1172 26.06 -7.48 18.03
N HIS A 1173 25.88 -7.10 19.29
CA HIS A 1173 25.78 -5.70 19.71
C HIS A 1173 27.00 -4.89 19.27
N LYS A 1174 28.22 -5.37 19.56
CA LYS A 1174 29.47 -4.69 19.16
C LYS A 1174 29.67 -4.66 17.64
N ALA A 1175 29.26 -5.70 16.93
CA ALA A 1175 29.44 -5.76 15.48
C ALA A 1175 28.53 -4.77 14.75
N TRP A 1176 27.30 -4.57 15.23
CA TRP A 1176 26.35 -3.64 14.60
C TRP A 1176 26.61 -2.18 14.96
N LEU A 1177 27.12 -1.88 16.15
CA LEU A 1177 27.33 -0.51 16.59
C LEU A 1177 28.74 -0.01 16.30
N ALA A 1178 28.90 1.31 16.19
CA ALA A 1178 30.17 1.98 15.88
C ALA A 1178 31.29 1.79 16.95
N SER A 1179 31.00 1.16 18.09
CA SER A 1179 31.90 0.98 19.24
C SER A 1179 33.19 0.23 18.96
#